data_AF-A0A6G1BS94-F1
#
_entry.id   AF-A0A6G1BS94-F1
#
_cell.length_a   1.000
_cell.length_b   1.000
_cell.length_c   1.000
_cell.angle_alpha   90.00
_cell.angle_beta   90.00
_cell.angle_gamma   90.00
#
_symmetry.space_group_name_H-M   'P 1'
#
loop_
_entity.id
_entity.type
_entity.pdbx_description
1 polymer ?
#
loop_
_entity_poly.entity_id
_entity_poly.type
_entity_poly.pdbx_seq_one_letter_code
_entity_poly.pdbx_strand_id
1 'polypeptide(L)'
;MSSSQSLLLAPTLSPPPLPRLVLQPPTSVLRLPRLAAKLSHPPLAISPPGGFGDGSIEGGCGGGGGGGGGGGWWRQGGRGPPDPGDGWWRRWLQSLHPGLLILFVLLQSDAFASIPAALAEAIGASVWEVRGGARTLLVPDLTGTSYVVAGDGRAKQAEEDGEKAGAGRAELSALWRQLERSWRRCSAVAVQLLLPDGYPHSVSSDYLQYSLWRGVQGIASQISGVLSTQALLYAVGVGKGAIPTAAAVNWVLKDGLGYLSKILLSKFGRHFDVNPKGWRLFADLLENTAYGLEILTPVFPQLFVPIGAAAGAGRSAAALIQAATRSCFYAGFAVQRNFAEVIAKGEAQGMVSKFLGIMNKDHFFGSYKRIRDQDWLPELCLRQLPEAVADVRVRLSFYAGTRQHGMWGLLRRRSPSGFSPSSTAEEVTAGIDGSGLVAVVTGASSGIGAETCRVLVMRGVHVVMGVRNSSAGARVRDEILKQVPAAKIEILDLDLSSMSSVRRFTENFNALNHSLNILINNAGIAFVPFKLSEDGIELHFATNHLGHFLLTELLIEKMKVTAIESGIEGRVVIVASESYRFPYREGIRFDKINDESGFLAYTQSKLANILHSNLLSSHLQEQDAKVIVNSLHPGAVATSILHQWGFLYGAFLAVGTFFVKGVEQGAATVCYVALHPQVAGVTGKYFADCNITELKSHALDMDLAKRLPEAVPTHAMWGLLRRRSSSGFSPSSTAEEVTAGIDGSGLVAVVTGASSGIGAETCRVLAMRGVHVVMGVRNSSAGARVRDEIVKQVPAAKIEVLDLDLNSMASVRRFAENFNALNLINNAGIAFVPFKLSEDAIEMYFSTNHLGHFLLTDLLLENMEVIAIESGIEGRVVIVASDSYKHPYREGIRFDKINDESGYNKFLAYGQSKLANILHSNLLSSNLKEQDAKVTVNSLHPGAVATNIMRHWDFVNGILSTVGKFVVKGVEQ
;
A
#
# COMPACT_ATOMS: atom_id res chain seq x y z
N MET A 1 -24.36 -71.41 -17.46
CA MET A 1 -24.65 -71.30 -18.90
C MET A 1 -24.19 -69.90 -19.33
N SER A 2 -23.15 -69.81 -20.17
CA SER A 2 -23.24 -69.48 -21.62
C SER A 2 -23.70 -68.03 -21.88
N SER A 3 -23.02 -67.18 -22.66
CA SER A 3 -21.75 -67.27 -23.42
C SER A 3 -21.35 -65.82 -23.79
N SER A 4 -20.10 -65.33 -23.70
CA SER A 4 -18.86 -65.74 -24.38
C SER A 4 -18.88 -65.52 -25.90
N GLN A 5 -18.23 -64.45 -26.40
CA GLN A 5 -17.10 -64.53 -27.35
C GLN A 5 -16.48 -63.14 -27.69
N SER A 6 -15.36 -63.12 -28.41
CA SER A 6 -14.50 -61.95 -28.67
C SER A 6 -13.64 -62.15 -29.95
N LEU A 7 -12.86 -61.12 -30.31
CA LEU A 7 -11.65 -61.11 -31.16
C LEU A 7 -11.74 -60.84 -32.68
N LEU A 8 -10.57 -60.41 -33.19
CA LEU A 8 -10.15 -60.13 -34.58
C LEU A 8 -10.67 -58.80 -35.19
N LEU A 9 -9.86 -57.96 -35.85
CA LEU A 9 -8.40 -57.87 -36.00
C LEU A 9 -8.01 -56.42 -36.40
N ALA A 10 -6.76 -55.99 -36.21
CA ALA A 10 -6.25 -54.68 -36.68
C ALA A 10 -5.45 -54.84 -38.00
N PRO A 11 -5.23 -53.76 -38.79
CA PRO A 11 -4.01 -52.97 -38.56
C PRO A 11 -4.09 -51.44 -38.86
N THR A 12 -3.07 -50.75 -38.35
CA THR A 12 -2.51 -49.41 -38.69
C THR A 12 -3.06 -48.60 -39.87
N LEU A 13 -3.34 -47.31 -39.64
CA LEU A 13 -3.21 -46.22 -40.62
C LEU A 13 -2.83 -44.88 -39.91
N SER A 14 -2.01 -44.06 -40.57
CA SER A 14 -1.36 -42.86 -39.98
C SER A 14 -2.10 -41.55 -40.29
N PRO A 15 -1.94 -40.48 -39.47
CA PRO A 15 -2.58 -39.18 -39.72
C PRO A 15 -1.95 -38.41 -40.91
N PRO A 16 -2.72 -37.58 -41.64
CA PRO A 16 -2.23 -36.78 -42.76
C PRO A 16 -1.39 -35.55 -42.33
N PRO A 17 -0.50 -35.01 -43.21
CA PRO A 17 0.61 -34.14 -42.79
C PRO A 17 0.36 -32.62 -42.93
N LEU A 18 1.20 -31.85 -42.20
CA LEU A 18 1.39 -30.41 -42.35
C LEU A 18 2.25 -30.05 -43.58
N PRO A 19 1.93 -29.00 -44.35
CA PRO A 19 2.84 -28.42 -45.33
C PRO A 19 3.87 -27.48 -44.67
N ARG A 20 5.17 -27.78 -44.82
CA ARG A 20 6.25 -26.79 -44.66
C ARG A 20 6.61 -26.21 -46.04
N LEU A 21 6.99 -24.94 -46.10
CA LEU A 21 7.69 -24.35 -47.26
C LEU A 21 8.69 -23.30 -46.78
N VAL A 22 9.95 -23.42 -47.21
CA VAL A 22 11.11 -22.62 -46.78
C VAL A 22 12.13 -22.56 -47.94
N LEU A 23 12.89 -21.46 -48.05
CA LEU A 23 13.96 -21.18 -49.05
C LEU A 23 13.45 -20.78 -50.47
N GLN A 24 14.04 -19.84 -51.22
CA GLN A 24 15.03 -18.75 -50.95
C GLN A 24 14.95 -17.64 -52.08
N PRO A 25 15.81 -16.58 -52.11
CA PRO A 25 15.66 -15.37 -52.99
C PRO A 25 16.38 -15.54 -54.37
N PRO A 26 16.69 -14.52 -55.24
CA PRO A 26 16.69 -13.06 -55.05
C PRO A 26 16.34 -12.14 -56.26
N THR A 27 16.71 -10.85 -56.12
CA THR A 27 17.08 -9.85 -57.16
C THR A 27 16.03 -9.07 -57.99
N SER A 28 16.08 -7.74 -57.81
CA SER A 28 16.25 -6.71 -58.86
C SER A 28 15.10 -5.75 -59.29
N VAL A 29 15.29 -4.45 -58.99
CA VAL A 29 15.48 -3.31 -59.95
C VAL A 29 14.29 -2.70 -60.77
N LEU A 30 14.27 -1.35 -60.80
CA LEU A 30 13.67 -0.36 -61.76
C LEU A 30 12.19 0.15 -61.71
N ARG A 31 12.10 1.50 -61.54
CA ARG A 31 11.25 2.56 -62.18
C ARG A 31 9.70 2.53 -62.25
N LEU A 32 9.14 3.64 -61.73
CA LEU A 32 8.16 4.59 -62.32
C LEU A 32 7.55 4.31 -63.72
N PRO A 33 6.25 4.67 -63.87
CA PRO A 33 5.85 5.64 -64.91
C PRO A 33 5.02 6.84 -64.40
N ARG A 34 4.81 7.84 -65.28
CA ARG A 34 3.89 8.99 -65.13
C ARG A 34 2.71 8.87 -66.10
N LEU A 35 1.52 9.39 -65.76
CA LEU A 35 0.42 9.91 -66.63
C LEU A 35 -0.73 10.37 -65.67
N ALA A 36 -1.65 11.30 -65.96
CA ALA A 36 -1.64 12.54 -66.75
C ALA A 36 -2.78 13.46 -66.18
N ALA A 37 -3.01 14.67 -66.72
CA ALA A 37 -3.71 15.75 -65.99
C ALA A 37 -4.99 16.32 -66.64
N LYS A 38 -5.81 17.03 -65.81
CA LYS A 38 -6.82 18.08 -66.15
C LYS A 38 -8.17 17.60 -66.75
N LEU A 39 -9.33 18.29 -66.60
CA LEU A 39 -9.61 19.75 -66.53
C LEU A 39 -11.01 20.14 -65.91
N SER A 40 -11.16 21.39 -65.44
CA SER A 40 -12.38 22.28 -65.31
C SER A 40 -13.70 21.93 -64.57
N HIS A 41 -13.91 22.59 -63.40
CA HIS A 41 -14.97 23.57 -62.96
C HIS A 41 -16.20 23.93 -63.85
N PRO A 42 -17.26 24.67 -63.34
CA PRO A 42 -17.73 25.08 -61.97
C PRO A 42 -19.26 24.78 -61.78
N PRO A 43 -20.25 25.62 -61.29
CA PRO A 43 -20.33 26.78 -60.36
C PRO A 43 -21.54 26.82 -59.33
N LEU A 44 -21.71 27.96 -58.63
CA LEU A 44 -22.94 28.66 -58.14
C LEU A 44 -23.73 28.30 -56.84
N ALA A 45 -23.87 29.36 -56.02
CA ALA A 45 -24.46 29.54 -54.67
C ALA A 45 -25.96 29.96 -54.62
N ILE A 46 -26.53 30.20 -53.41
CA ILE A 46 -27.25 31.42 -52.93
C ILE A 46 -27.88 31.24 -51.50
N SER A 47 -28.25 32.35 -50.82
CA SER A 47 -28.67 32.48 -49.38
C SER A 47 -30.06 33.19 -49.25
N PRO A 48 -30.33 34.06 -48.22
CA PRO A 48 -30.51 33.87 -46.76
C PRO A 48 -32.04 33.76 -46.43
N PRO A 49 -32.83 34.63 -45.71
CA PRO A 49 -32.68 35.69 -44.66
C PRO A 49 -33.15 35.20 -43.24
N GLY A 50 -33.36 35.97 -42.16
CA GLY A 50 -32.98 37.36 -41.79
C GLY A 50 -34.10 38.21 -41.11
N GLY A 51 -33.92 38.64 -39.83
CA GLY A 51 -34.75 39.65 -39.11
C GLY A 51 -34.27 39.93 -37.66
N PHE A 52 -33.92 41.19 -37.28
CA PHE A 52 -34.72 42.23 -36.57
C PHE A 52 -34.94 41.97 -35.06
N GLY A 53 -34.71 42.90 -34.11
CA GLY A 53 -34.22 44.30 -34.08
C GLY A 53 -33.96 44.72 -32.59
N ASP A 54 -33.74 45.97 -32.16
CA ASP A 54 -33.52 47.28 -32.80
C ASP A 54 -32.90 48.30 -31.79
N GLY A 55 -32.36 49.44 -32.25
CA GLY A 55 -31.94 50.62 -31.46
C GLY A 55 -30.46 50.70 -31.05
N SER A 56 -29.73 51.82 -31.20
CA SER A 56 -30.07 53.12 -31.83
C SER A 56 -28.83 54.01 -32.08
N ILE A 57 -28.75 54.66 -33.28
CA ILE A 57 -28.14 56.00 -33.57
C ILE A 57 -26.60 56.17 -33.36
N GLU A 58 -25.78 56.78 -34.23
CA GLU A 58 -25.82 57.21 -35.66
C GLU A 58 -24.37 57.49 -36.17
N GLY A 59 -24.10 57.30 -37.49
CA GLY A 59 -22.91 57.83 -38.21
C GLY A 59 -21.53 57.16 -37.96
N GLY A 60 -20.59 57.09 -38.91
CA GLY A 60 -20.64 57.40 -40.36
C GLY A 60 -19.28 57.24 -41.07
N CYS A 61 -19.30 56.85 -42.36
CA CYS A 61 -18.21 56.92 -43.35
C CYS A 61 -16.87 56.14 -43.18
N GLY A 62 -16.73 55.03 -43.92
CA GLY A 62 -15.71 54.97 -45.00
C GLY A 62 -14.53 53.98 -44.93
N GLY A 63 -14.30 53.23 -46.02
CA GLY A 63 -13.05 52.49 -46.34
C GLY A 63 -12.92 51.07 -45.74
N GLY A 64 -12.31 50.06 -46.38
CA GLY A 64 -11.63 50.02 -47.69
C GLY A 64 -10.19 50.57 -47.66
N GLY A 65 -9.15 49.94 -48.23
CA GLY A 65 -9.00 48.62 -48.89
C GLY A 65 -7.67 47.97 -48.46
N GLY A 66 -7.23 46.81 -48.96
CA GLY A 66 -7.26 46.36 -50.35
C GLY A 66 -5.82 46.39 -50.90
N GLY A 67 -5.19 45.22 -51.04
CA GLY A 67 -3.81 45.12 -51.52
C GLY A 67 -3.71 45.05 -53.06
N GLY A 68 -2.53 45.36 -53.59
CA GLY A 68 -2.20 45.25 -55.02
C GLY A 68 -1.81 46.58 -55.65
N GLY A 69 -0.52 46.78 -55.91
CA GLY A 69 0.03 48.03 -56.43
C GLY A 69 1.53 47.93 -56.71
N GLY A 70 1.91 47.06 -57.65
CA GLY A 70 3.29 46.89 -58.06
C GLY A 70 3.69 47.87 -59.17
N GLY A 71 4.91 48.42 -59.08
CA GLY A 71 5.57 49.14 -60.17
C GLY A 71 5.60 50.66 -60.03
N GLY A 72 6.74 51.21 -59.61
CA GLY A 72 6.98 52.65 -59.66
C GLY A 72 8.32 53.10 -59.08
N TRP A 73 8.99 53.98 -59.83
CA TRP A 73 9.89 55.03 -59.33
C TRP A 73 11.11 54.62 -58.48
N TRP A 74 12.14 54.15 -59.19
CA TRP A 74 13.51 54.54 -58.86
C TRP A 74 13.62 56.09 -58.82
N ARG A 75 13.98 56.68 -57.67
CA ARG A 75 15.25 57.44 -57.50
C ARG A 75 15.39 58.17 -56.15
N GLN A 76 16.64 58.12 -55.65
CA GLN A 76 17.30 59.09 -54.75
C GLN A 76 16.72 59.24 -53.32
N GLY A 77 17.61 59.39 -52.31
CA GLY A 77 17.20 59.57 -50.91
C GLY A 77 18.31 59.36 -49.85
N GLY A 78 19.28 58.49 -50.11
CA GLY A 78 20.60 58.52 -49.45
C GLY A 78 20.69 58.17 -47.95
N ARG A 79 20.62 56.88 -47.61
CA ARG A 79 21.60 56.14 -46.77
C ARG A 79 21.26 54.65 -46.78
N GLY A 80 22.16 53.82 -47.30
CA GLY A 80 21.99 52.37 -47.35
C GLY A 80 22.36 51.67 -46.02
N PRO A 81 22.20 50.34 -45.93
CA PRO A 81 22.83 49.56 -44.87
C PRO A 81 24.36 49.72 -44.91
N PRO A 82 25.06 49.56 -43.76
CA PRO A 82 26.51 49.70 -43.71
C PRO A 82 27.24 48.65 -44.57
N ASP A 83 28.34 49.08 -45.16
CA ASP A 83 29.14 48.33 -46.14
C ASP A 83 29.93 47.18 -45.47
N PRO A 84 30.01 45.96 -46.03
CA PRO A 84 30.70 44.83 -45.38
C PRO A 84 32.21 45.03 -45.16
N GLY A 85 32.81 46.06 -45.76
CA GLY A 85 34.20 46.48 -45.56
C GLY A 85 34.46 47.27 -44.27
N ASP A 86 33.43 47.73 -43.54
CA ASP A 86 33.64 48.43 -42.26
C ASP A 86 34.33 47.49 -41.25
N GLY A 87 35.19 48.06 -40.40
CA GLY A 87 36.17 47.33 -39.58
C GLY A 87 35.59 46.56 -38.39
N TRP A 88 34.35 46.06 -38.48
CA TRP A 88 33.61 45.41 -37.39
C TRP A 88 34.39 44.26 -36.77
N TRP A 89 35.06 43.44 -37.58
CA TRP A 89 35.87 42.31 -37.10
C TRP A 89 37.14 42.77 -36.36
N ARG A 90 37.73 43.92 -36.74
CA ARG A 90 38.85 44.53 -36.00
C ARG A 90 38.39 45.16 -34.69
N ARG A 91 37.25 45.87 -34.69
CA ARG A 91 36.62 46.39 -33.47
C ARG A 91 36.22 45.25 -32.52
N TRP A 92 35.74 44.13 -33.05
CA TRP A 92 35.40 42.93 -32.29
C TRP A 92 36.65 42.27 -31.68
N LEU A 93 37.74 42.09 -32.44
CA LEU A 93 39.02 41.63 -31.91
C LEU A 93 39.61 42.60 -30.86
N GLN A 94 39.46 43.92 -31.04
CA GLN A 94 39.84 44.93 -30.06
C GLN A 94 38.93 44.96 -28.82
N SER A 95 37.70 44.43 -28.91
CA SER A 95 36.76 44.28 -27.79
C SER A 95 37.03 43.06 -26.90
N LEU A 96 38.02 42.22 -27.25
CA LEU A 96 38.54 41.13 -26.39
C LEU A 96 39.35 41.73 -25.23
N HIS A 97 38.64 42.38 -24.31
CA HIS A 97 39.19 43.17 -23.23
C HIS A 97 40.02 42.28 -22.26
N PRO A 98 41.15 42.75 -21.71
CA PRO A 98 41.88 42.03 -20.66
C PRO A 98 41.04 41.79 -19.38
N GLY A 99 39.86 42.41 -19.28
CA GLY A 99 38.86 42.09 -18.26
C GLY A 99 38.31 40.66 -18.36
N LEU A 100 38.28 40.04 -19.55
CA LEU A 100 37.93 38.62 -19.71
C LEU A 100 38.99 37.70 -19.09
N LEU A 101 40.28 38.07 -19.18
CA LEU A 101 41.37 37.32 -18.55
C LEU A 101 41.31 37.45 -17.02
N ILE A 102 41.02 38.64 -16.51
CA ILE A 102 40.80 38.89 -15.07
C ILE A 102 39.56 38.12 -14.57
N LEU A 103 38.46 38.13 -15.32
CA LEU A 103 37.27 37.35 -14.98
C LEU A 103 37.56 35.84 -14.96
N PHE A 104 38.34 35.34 -15.92
CA PHE A 104 38.79 33.93 -15.98
C PHE A 104 39.68 33.55 -14.79
N VAL A 105 40.56 34.44 -14.33
CA VAL A 105 41.39 34.22 -13.12
C VAL A 105 40.56 34.32 -11.84
N LEU A 106 39.57 35.22 -11.75
CA LEU A 106 38.64 35.31 -10.62
C LEU A 106 37.64 34.14 -10.58
N LEU A 107 37.33 33.51 -11.72
CA LEU A 107 36.61 32.25 -11.83
C LEU A 107 37.39 31.05 -11.26
N GLN A 108 38.70 31.19 -11.02
CA GLN A 108 39.60 30.12 -10.55
C GLN A 108 40.00 30.28 -9.06
N SER A 109 39.38 31.17 -8.29
CA SER A 109 39.69 31.41 -6.88
C SER A 109 38.48 31.37 -5.95
N ASP A 110 38.72 31.06 -4.67
CA ASP A 110 37.69 30.77 -3.66
C ASP A 110 36.73 31.93 -3.37
N ALA A 111 37.04 33.14 -3.84
CA ALA A 111 36.16 34.31 -3.79
C ALA A 111 34.82 34.12 -4.51
N PHE A 112 34.71 33.12 -5.40
CA PHE A 112 33.53 32.85 -6.23
C PHE A 112 32.26 32.52 -5.43
N ALA A 113 32.39 32.00 -4.19
CA ALA A 113 31.26 31.69 -3.31
C ALA A 113 30.38 32.92 -2.97
N SER A 114 30.91 34.14 -3.13
CA SER A 114 30.28 35.41 -2.78
C SER A 114 29.17 35.87 -3.76
N ILE A 115 29.14 35.31 -4.97
CA ILE A 115 28.33 35.83 -6.09
C ILE A 115 26.82 35.90 -5.79
N PRO A 116 26.16 34.87 -5.19
CA PRO A 116 24.73 34.94 -4.92
C PRO A 116 24.36 36.06 -3.93
N ALA A 117 25.21 36.30 -2.92
CA ALA A 117 24.98 37.35 -1.93
C ALA A 117 25.13 38.75 -2.55
N ALA A 118 26.20 38.97 -3.33
CA ALA A 118 26.41 40.25 -4.02
C ALA A 118 25.36 40.54 -5.10
N LEU A 119 24.76 39.50 -5.70
CA LEU A 119 23.62 39.67 -6.61
C LEU A 119 22.34 40.06 -5.86
N ALA A 120 22.10 39.49 -4.68
CA ALA A 120 20.96 39.84 -3.83
C ALA A 120 21.06 41.27 -3.28
N GLU A 121 22.26 41.69 -2.86
CA GLU A 121 22.56 43.06 -2.40
C GLU A 121 22.30 44.10 -3.50
N ALA A 122 22.64 43.78 -4.75
CA ALA A 122 22.37 44.63 -5.93
C ALA A 122 20.88 44.70 -6.34
N ILE A 123 20.01 43.85 -5.79
CA ILE A 123 18.55 43.78 -6.08
C ILE A 123 17.74 44.21 -4.82
N GLY A 124 18.39 44.95 -3.91
CA GLY A 124 17.93 45.20 -2.54
C GLY A 124 16.48 45.68 -2.36
N ALA A 125 15.73 44.95 -1.53
CA ALA A 125 14.40 45.34 -1.06
C ALA A 125 14.53 46.15 0.26
N SER A 126 14.53 47.48 0.16
CA SER A 126 14.65 48.38 1.32
C SER A 126 13.40 48.35 2.21
N VAL A 127 13.59 48.17 3.52
CA VAL A 127 12.51 48.22 4.53
C VAL A 127 12.40 49.63 5.12
N TRP A 128 11.18 50.16 5.20
CA TRP A 128 10.90 51.51 5.67
C TRP A 128 9.82 51.50 6.76
N GLU A 129 10.05 52.24 7.85
CA GLU A 129 8.97 52.57 8.80
C GLU A 129 8.29 53.89 8.38
N VAL A 130 6.98 54.00 8.63
CA VAL A 130 6.18 55.19 8.36
C VAL A 130 5.38 55.57 9.59
N ARG A 131 5.66 56.75 10.17
CA ARG A 131 4.87 57.36 11.25
C ARG A 131 4.63 58.84 10.94
N GLY A 132 3.40 59.32 11.16
CA GLY A 132 3.05 60.74 11.00
C GLY A 132 3.29 61.33 9.59
N GLY A 133 3.43 60.51 8.56
CA GLY A 133 3.75 60.93 7.18
C GLY A 133 5.24 60.95 6.83
N ALA A 134 6.15 60.89 7.82
CA ALA A 134 7.58 60.70 7.57
C ALA A 134 7.90 59.24 7.25
N ARG A 135 8.93 59.01 6.40
CA ARG A 135 9.46 57.68 6.06
C ARG A 135 10.91 57.57 6.52
N THR A 136 11.25 56.51 7.24
CA THR A 136 12.61 56.29 7.77
C THR A 136 13.13 54.93 7.32
N LEU A 137 14.36 54.91 6.79
CA LEU A 137 15.01 53.68 6.33
C LEU A 137 15.51 52.87 7.55
N LEU A 138 15.15 51.59 7.58
CA LEU A 138 15.61 50.64 8.58
C LEU A 138 16.67 49.69 8.00
N VAL A 139 17.76 49.51 8.74
CA VAL A 139 18.89 48.63 8.38
C VAL A 139 19.01 47.55 9.46
N PRO A 140 19.15 46.26 9.11
CA PRO A 140 19.37 45.22 10.12
C PRO A 140 20.69 45.43 10.87
N ASP A 141 20.74 45.11 12.15
CA ASP A 141 21.98 45.13 12.91
C ASP A 141 22.92 43.97 12.51
N LEU A 142 24.19 44.06 12.89
CA LEU A 142 25.24 43.10 12.49
C LEU A 142 25.01 41.64 12.96
N THR A 143 24.09 41.40 13.90
CA THR A 143 23.63 40.07 14.33
C THR A 143 22.41 39.56 13.56
N GLY A 144 21.75 40.42 12.80
CA GLY A 144 20.53 40.11 12.04
C GLY A 144 19.26 39.91 12.89
N THR A 145 19.29 40.25 14.19
CA THR A 145 18.16 40.00 15.11
C THR A 145 17.28 41.22 15.36
N SER A 146 17.73 42.44 15.03
CA SER A 146 16.96 43.68 15.15
C SER A 146 17.19 44.61 13.94
N TYR A 147 16.34 45.64 13.82
CA TYR A 147 16.47 46.72 12.84
C TYR A 147 16.75 48.05 13.54
N VAL A 148 17.64 48.85 12.97
CA VAL A 148 18.09 50.14 13.51
C VAL A 148 17.83 51.26 12.49
N VAL A 149 17.53 52.46 12.98
CA VAL A 149 17.45 53.67 12.16
C VAL A 149 18.85 54.06 11.68
N ALA A 150 18.97 54.42 10.40
CA ALA A 150 20.25 54.76 9.76
C ALA A 150 20.83 56.12 10.21
N GLY A 151 21.32 56.16 11.45
CA GLY A 151 22.29 57.15 11.95
C GLY A 151 21.80 58.12 13.03
N ASP A 152 22.21 57.88 14.28
CA ASP A 152 22.82 58.94 15.12
C ASP A 152 23.62 58.35 16.31
N GLY A 153 24.44 59.19 16.96
CA GLY A 153 24.67 59.16 18.40
C GLY A 153 25.87 58.37 18.93
N ARG A 154 25.96 57.06 18.67
CA ARG A 154 26.85 56.16 19.47
C ARG A 154 28.27 55.93 18.95
N ALA A 155 28.69 56.53 17.84
CA ALA A 155 30.07 56.39 17.33
C ALA A 155 31.12 57.13 18.19
N LYS A 156 30.75 58.25 18.84
CA LYS A 156 31.66 59.21 19.49
C LYS A 156 32.28 58.76 20.82
N GLN A 157 32.01 57.55 21.29
CA GLN A 157 32.53 57.06 22.58
C GLN A 157 33.32 55.74 22.46
N ALA A 158 33.66 55.36 21.22
CA ALA A 158 34.66 54.33 20.90
C ALA A 158 35.85 54.93 20.12
N GLU A 159 35.98 56.27 20.15
CA GLU A 159 36.93 57.05 19.34
C GLU A 159 38.17 57.49 20.16
N GLU A 160 38.14 57.36 21.50
CA GLU A 160 39.26 57.66 22.41
C GLU A 160 40.12 56.40 22.72
N ASP A 161 39.50 55.23 22.92
CA ASP A 161 40.20 53.97 23.25
C ASP A 161 40.59 53.16 22.00
N GLY A 162 41.57 53.62 21.21
CA GLY A 162 41.94 52.91 19.97
C GLY A 162 43.26 53.21 19.25
N GLU A 163 44.05 54.21 19.66
CA GLU A 163 45.28 54.62 18.96
C GLU A 163 46.46 53.63 19.10
N LYS A 164 46.40 52.46 18.45
CA LYS A 164 47.56 51.54 18.32
C LYS A 164 47.57 50.56 17.14
N ALA A 165 46.64 50.65 16.18
CA ALA A 165 46.51 49.70 15.06
C ALA A 165 46.64 50.33 13.64
N GLY A 166 47.39 51.42 13.52
CA GLY A 166 47.31 52.36 12.38
C GLY A 166 47.83 51.88 11.01
N ALA A 167 48.66 50.84 10.92
CA ALA A 167 49.31 50.44 9.66
C ALA A 167 48.47 49.47 8.80
N GLY A 168 48.35 48.20 9.21
CA GLY A 168 47.72 47.16 8.38
C GLY A 168 46.24 47.41 8.02
N ARG A 169 45.52 48.19 8.84
CA ARG A 169 44.13 48.58 8.56
C ARG A 169 44.03 49.50 7.32
N ALA A 170 45.05 50.31 7.05
CA ALA A 170 45.11 51.16 5.86
C ALA A 170 45.32 50.34 4.58
N GLU A 171 46.28 49.42 4.57
CA GLU A 171 46.55 48.53 3.42
C GLU A 171 45.35 47.62 3.12
N LEU A 172 44.75 46.99 4.14
CA LEU A 172 43.51 46.23 3.98
C LEU A 172 42.39 47.07 3.37
N SER A 173 42.20 48.33 3.83
CA SER A 173 41.20 49.22 3.24
C SER A 173 41.51 49.62 1.78
N ALA A 174 42.78 49.65 1.37
CA ALA A 174 43.19 49.93 0.01
C ALA A 174 42.97 48.70 -0.90
N LEU A 175 43.30 47.51 -0.40
CA LEU A 175 43.00 46.21 -1.01
C LEU A 175 41.50 46.02 -1.21
N TRP A 176 40.68 46.24 -0.18
CA TRP A 176 39.22 46.19 -0.29
C TRP A 176 38.69 47.19 -1.32
N ARG A 177 39.14 48.45 -1.31
CA ARG A 177 38.76 49.44 -2.33
C ARG A 177 39.28 49.09 -3.74
N GLN A 178 40.33 48.28 -3.88
CA GLN A 178 40.83 47.80 -5.18
C GLN A 178 40.06 46.55 -5.67
N LEU A 179 39.70 45.64 -4.77
CA LEU A 179 38.80 44.53 -5.02
C LEU A 179 37.42 45.04 -5.43
N GLU A 180 36.86 46.00 -4.68
CA GLU A 180 35.54 46.59 -4.97
C GLU A 180 35.52 47.33 -6.32
N ARG A 181 36.56 48.10 -6.67
CA ARG A 181 36.68 48.73 -8.00
C ARG A 181 36.86 47.70 -9.13
N SER A 182 37.55 46.60 -8.86
CA SER A 182 37.69 45.48 -9.82
C SER A 182 36.36 44.74 -9.98
N TRP A 183 35.64 44.52 -8.88
CA TRP A 183 34.33 43.89 -8.81
C TRP A 183 33.27 44.69 -9.56
N ARG A 184 33.13 45.99 -9.28
CA ARG A 184 32.22 46.90 -10.01
C ARG A 184 32.48 46.88 -11.52
N ARG A 185 33.74 46.81 -11.96
CA ARG A 185 34.12 46.65 -13.38
C ARG A 185 33.74 45.28 -13.94
N CYS A 186 34.05 44.19 -13.23
CA CYS A 186 33.72 42.83 -13.67
C CYS A 186 32.21 42.60 -13.73
N SER A 187 31.46 43.13 -12.76
CA SER A 187 29.99 43.09 -12.72
C SER A 187 29.37 43.87 -13.88
N ALA A 188 29.85 45.09 -14.18
CA ALA A 188 29.40 45.85 -15.35
C ALA A 188 29.65 45.11 -16.68
N VAL A 189 30.82 44.49 -16.84
CA VAL A 189 31.15 43.66 -18.02
C VAL A 189 30.28 42.38 -18.06
N ALA A 190 30.04 41.72 -16.93
CA ALA A 190 29.18 40.55 -16.86
C ALA A 190 27.73 40.87 -17.22
N VAL A 191 27.19 42.00 -16.75
CA VAL A 191 25.86 42.52 -17.13
C VAL A 191 25.80 42.78 -18.63
N GLN A 192 26.79 43.48 -19.21
CA GLN A 192 26.84 43.77 -20.65
C GLN A 192 26.97 42.50 -21.53
N LEU A 193 27.66 41.46 -21.05
CA LEU A 193 27.83 40.20 -21.79
C LEU A 193 26.63 39.26 -21.65
N LEU A 194 25.93 39.26 -20.50
CA LEU A 194 24.91 38.26 -20.17
C LEU A 194 23.47 38.75 -20.20
N LEU A 195 23.20 40.06 -20.17
CA LEU A 195 21.85 40.63 -20.26
C LEU A 195 21.71 41.50 -21.53
N PRO A 196 20.53 41.53 -22.19
CA PRO A 196 20.30 42.40 -23.34
C PRO A 196 20.48 43.88 -23.01
N ASP A 197 20.94 44.65 -23.99
CA ASP A 197 21.16 46.08 -23.86
C ASP A 197 19.81 46.77 -23.56
N GLY A 198 19.80 47.74 -22.64
CA GLY A 198 18.56 48.37 -22.14
C GLY A 198 17.75 47.52 -21.15
N TYR A 199 18.29 46.41 -20.62
CA TYR A 199 17.70 45.69 -19.47
C TYR A 199 17.48 46.65 -18.28
N PRO A 200 16.35 46.58 -17.54
CA PRO A 200 15.26 45.60 -17.67
C PRO A 200 14.24 45.89 -18.76
N HIS A 201 14.19 47.11 -19.30
CA HIS A 201 13.08 47.59 -20.14
C HIS A 201 13.09 47.07 -21.59
N SER A 202 14.20 46.50 -22.06
CA SER A 202 14.29 45.88 -23.39
C SER A 202 13.71 44.46 -23.48
N VAL A 203 13.32 43.86 -22.35
CA VAL A 203 12.74 42.52 -22.25
C VAL A 203 11.51 42.49 -21.36
N SER A 204 10.73 41.41 -21.43
CA SER A 204 9.63 41.13 -20.49
C SER A 204 10.16 40.90 -19.06
N SER A 205 9.32 41.19 -18.05
CA SER A 205 9.55 40.88 -16.62
C SER A 205 10.14 39.49 -16.37
N ASP A 206 9.63 38.49 -17.07
CA ASP A 206 9.88 37.07 -16.82
C ASP A 206 11.27 36.62 -17.29
N TYR A 207 11.99 37.47 -18.06
CA TYR A 207 13.25 37.13 -18.71
C TYR A 207 14.37 36.78 -17.71
N LEU A 208 14.60 37.63 -16.69
CA LEU A 208 15.65 37.36 -15.69
C LEU A 208 15.32 36.09 -14.91
N GLN A 209 14.04 35.93 -14.54
CA GLN A 209 13.57 34.78 -13.78
C GLN A 209 13.80 33.47 -14.56
N TYR A 210 13.46 33.44 -15.85
CA TYR A 210 13.74 32.33 -16.76
C TYR A 210 15.25 32.12 -17.03
N SER A 211 16.03 33.20 -17.11
CA SER A 211 17.47 33.13 -17.39
C SER A 211 18.26 32.54 -16.22
N LEU A 212 18.01 33.01 -14.99
CA LEU A 212 18.55 32.43 -13.76
C LEU A 212 18.11 30.96 -13.62
N TRP A 213 16.81 30.70 -13.87
CA TRP A 213 16.24 29.36 -13.85
C TRP A 213 16.99 28.39 -14.79
N ARG A 214 17.14 28.77 -16.06
CA ARG A 214 17.87 27.96 -17.04
C ARG A 214 19.37 27.84 -16.68
N GLY A 215 19.94 28.81 -15.98
CA GLY A 215 21.32 28.75 -15.51
C GLY A 215 21.58 27.57 -14.58
N VAL A 216 20.73 27.41 -13.56
CA VAL A 216 20.77 26.26 -12.62
C VAL A 216 20.60 24.94 -13.37
N GLN A 217 19.59 24.87 -14.25
CA GLN A 217 19.36 23.70 -15.12
C GLN A 217 20.57 23.37 -16.01
N GLY A 218 21.27 24.37 -16.53
CA GLY A 218 22.46 24.21 -17.38
C GLY A 218 23.63 23.61 -16.61
N ILE A 219 23.87 24.08 -15.39
CA ILE A 219 24.91 23.55 -14.48
C ILE A 219 24.64 22.06 -14.21
N ALA A 220 23.43 21.72 -13.74
CA ALA A 220 23.10 20.36 -13.34
C ALA A 220 22.98 19.36 -14.51
N SER A 221 22.58 19.80 -15.71
CA SER A 221 22.66 19.00 -16.95
C SER A 221 24.12 18.61 -17.25
N GLN A 222 25.09 19.53 -17.11
CA GLN A 222 26.50 19.18 -17.37
C GLN A 222 27.11 18.29 -16.28
N ILE A 223 26.78 18.49 -15.00
CA ILE A 223 27.21 17.57 -13.93
C ILE A 223 26.71 16.14 -14.23
N SER A 224 25.42 16.01 -14.57
CA SER A 224 24.82 14.73 -14.98
C SER A 224 25.51 14.14 -16.23
N GLY A 225 25.84 14.98 -17.21
CA GLY A 225 26.55 14.57 -18.42
C GLY A 225 28.00 14.10 -18.19
N VAL A 226 28.71 14.70 -17.24
CA VAL A 226 30.07 14.27 -16.84
C VAL A 226 29.99 12.90 -16.15
N LEU A 227 29.10 12.72 -15.17
CA LEU A 227 28.89 11.45 -14.47
C LEU A 227 28.46 10.33 -15.44
N SER A 228 27.51 10.63 -16.34
CA SER A 228 27.07 9.76 -17.44
C SER A 228 28.24 9.32 -18.33
N THR A 229 29.15 10.23 -18.66
CA THR A 229 30.32 9.92 -19.52
C THR A 229 31.36 9.09 -18.77
N GLN A 230 31.58 9.34 -17.48
CA GLN A 230 32.46 8.55 -16.63
C GLN A 230 31.95 7.11 -16.45
N ALA A 231 30.66 6.94 -16.16
CA ALA A 231 30.01 5.62 -16.08
C ALA A 231 30.15 4.85 -17.39
N LEU A 232 29.94 5.52 -18.53
CA LEU A 232 30.10 4.92 -19.86
C LEU A 232 31.54 4.44 -20.13
N LEU A 233 32.55 5.25 -19.80
CA LEU A 233 33.97 4.90 -19.98
C LEU A 233 34.38 3.74 -19.06
N TYR A 234 33.85 3.69 -17.84
CA TYR A 234 34.05 2.58 -16.92
C TYR A 234 33.42 1.28 -17.44
N ALA A 235 32.16 1.33 -17.91
CA ALA A 235 31.42 0.18 -18.43
C ALA A 235 32.05 -0.43 -19.70
N VAL A 236 32.80 0.37 -20.47
CA VAL A 236 33.59 -0.09 -21.64
C VAL A 236 34.94 -0.71 -21.23
N GLY A 237 35.31 -0.65 -19.95
CA GLY A 237 36.57 -1.18 -19.44
C GLY A 237 37.80 -0.33 -19.79
N VAL A 238 37.64 1.00 -19.92
CA VAL A 238 38.74 1.93 -20.22
C VAL A 238 39.63 2.16 -18.97
N GLY A 239 40.24 1.07 -18.51
CA GLY A 239 41.20 0.97 -17.42
C GLY A 239 41.92 -0.38 -17.49
N LYS A 240 43.26 -0.35 -17.63
CA LYS A 240 44.16 -1.53 -17.67
C LYS A 240 43.61 -2.82 -18.34
N GLY A 241 43.02 -2.75 -19.54
CA GLY A 241 42.70 -3.98 -20.28
C GLY A 241 41.96 -3.88 -21.62
N ALA A 242 41.00 -2.95 -21.79
CA ALA A 242 40.14 -2.98 -22.98
C ALA A 242 40.86 -2.65 -24.30
N ILE A 243 40.47 -3.34 -25.37
CA ILE A 243 40.94 -3.12 -26.74
C ILE A 243 40.25 -1.86 -27.31
N PRO A 244 40.99 -0.78 -27.66
CA PRO A 244 40.38 0.49 -28.09
C PRO A 244 39.46 0.37 -29.31
N THR A 245 39.73 -0.56 -30.22
CA THR A 245 38.94 -0.79 -31.43
C THR A 245 37.51 -1.23 -31.13
N ALA A 246 37.30 -2.07 -30.10
CA ALA A 246 35.97 -2.52 -29.70
C ALA A 246 35.16 -1.38 -29.03
N ALA A 247 35.84 -0.56 -28.22
CA ALA A 247 35.27 0.65 -27.65
C ALA A 247 34.77 1.61 -28.75
N ALA A 248 35.60 1.86 -29.78
CA ALA A 248 35.27 2.74 -30.89
C ALA A 248 34.04 2.27 -31.71
N VAL A 249 33.94 0.97 -32.02
CA VAL A 249 32.77 0.42 -32.73
C VAL A 249 31.48 0.59 -31.92
N ASN A 250 31.52 0.35 -30.62
CA ASN A 250 30.35 0.53 -29.75
C ASN A 250 29.93 2.00 -29.62
N TRP A 251 30.88 2.94 -29.62
CA TRP A 251 30.58 4.38 -29.67
C TRP A 251 29.93 4.79 -30.99
N VAL A 252 30.45 4.33 -32.14
CA VAL A 252 29.87 4.64 -33.46
C VAL A 252 28.43 4.11 -33.58
N LEU A 253 28.14 2.92 -33.06
CA LEU A 253 26.78 2.36 -33.02
C LEU A 253 25.84 3.19 -32.11
N LYS A 254 26.31 3.58 -30.91
CA LYS A 254 25.56 4.43 -29.97
C LYS A 254 25.21 5.79 -30.58
N ASP A 255 26.22 6.54 -31.03
CA ASP A 255 26.03 7.92 -31.47
C ASP A 255 25.37 7.97 -32.85
N GLY A 256 25.59 6.98 -33.71
CA GLY A 256 24.86 6.78 -34.96
C GLY A 256 23.34 6.67 -34.77
N LEU A 257 22.89 5.89 -33.78
CA LEU A 257 21.48 5.80 -33.40
C LEU A 257 20.97 7.11 -32.77
N GLY A 258 21.84 7.86 -32.08
CA GLY A 258 21.61 9.25 -31.68
C GLY A 258 21.28 10.18 -32.85
N TYR A 259 22.08 10.16 -33.92
CA TYR A 259 21.83 10.99 -35.10
C TYR A 259 20.56 10.56 -35.86
N LEU A 260 20.29 9.26 -35.98
CA LEU A 260 19.06 8.74 -36.59
C LEU A 260 17.80 9.20 -35.83
N SER A 261 17.84 9.23 -34.50
CA SER A 261 16.75 9.76 -33.65
C SER A 261 16.38 11.21 -34.01
N LYS A 262 17.39 12.09 -34.18
CA LYS A 262 17.18 13.48 -34.62
C LYS A 262 16.56 13.57 -36.01
N ILE A 263 17.05 12.76 -36.96
CA ILE A 263 16.54 12.75 -38.34
C ILE A 263 15.07 12.33 -38.37
N LEU A 264 14.68 11.30 -37.61
CA LEU A 264 13.28 10.85 -37.51
C LEU A 264 12.38 11.90 -36.85
N LEU A 265 12.83 12.49 -35.74
CA LEU A 265 12.05 13.49 -34.99
C LEU A 265 11.91 14.84 -35.72
N SER A 266 12.77 15.15 -36.68
CA SER A 266 12.64 16.36 -37.51
C SER A 266 11.27 16.47 -38.21
N LYS A 267 10.64 15.32 -38.55
CA LYS A 267 9.29 15.25 -39.13
C LYS A 267 8.21 15.84 -38.22
N PHE A 268 8.44 15.87 -36.90
CA PHE A 268 7.50 16.39 -35.92
C PHE A 268 7.62 17.91 -35.70
N GLY A 269 8.57 18.60 -36.35
CA GLY A 269 8.89 20.02 -36.13
C GLY A 269 7.68 20.93 -35.87
N ARG A 270 6.67 20.90 -36.75
CA ARG A 270 5.45 21.73 -36.65
C ARG A 270 4.65 21.52 -35.35
N HIS A 271 4.77 20.37 -34.69
CA HIS A 271 4.10 20.10 -33.43
C HIS A 271 4.81 20.74 -32.24
N PHE A 272 6.11 21.01 -32.34
CA PHE A 272 6.88 21.68 -31.29
C PHE A 272 6.39 23.13 -31.10
N ASP A 273 5.99 23.80 -32.19
CA ASP A 273 5.41 25.15 -32.19
C ASP A 273 4.02 25.22 -31.54
N VAL A 274 3.24 24.12 -31.57
CA VAL A 274 1.85 24.08 -31.06
C VAL A 274 1.80 24.05 -29.53
N ASN A 275 2.79 23.44 -28.87
CA ASN A 275 2.89 23.43 -27.41
C ASN A 275 4.36 23.46 -26.95
N PRO A 276 5.07 24.59 -27.13
CA PRO A 276 6.49 24.66 -26.81
C PRO A 276 6.77 24.46 -25.32
N LYS A 277 5.82 24.77 -24.42
CA LYS A 277 5.94 24.48 -22.98
C LYS A 277 5.91 22.97 -22.68
N GLY A 278 4.94 22.24 -23.23
CA GLY A 278 4.84 20.79 -23.06
C GLY A 278 6.02 20.04 -23.68
N TRP A 279 6.41 20.41 -24.89
CA TRP A 279 7.57 19.81 -25.57
C TRP A 279 8.90 20.13 -24.89
N ARG A 280 9.09 21.36 -24.37
CA ARG A 280 10.27 21.76 -23.57
C ARG A 280 10.42 20.89 -22.32
N LEU A 281 9.32 20.60 -21.61
CA LEU A 281 9.29 19.76 -20.41
C LEU A 281 9.53 18.27 -20.75
N PHE A 282 8.87 17.75 -21.79
CA PHE A 282 9.09 16.38 -22.27
C PHE A 282 10.55 16.14 -22.67
N ALA A 283 11.19 17.13 -23.30
CA ALA A 283 12.60 17.04 -23.66
C ALA A 283 13.53 17.00 -22.44
N ASP A 284 13.25 17.76 -21.38
CA ASP A 284 14.05 17.73 -20.14
C ASP A 284 13.90 16.39 -19.39
N LEU A 285 12.69 15.81 -19.38
CA LEU A 285 12.48 14.46 -18.87
C LEU A 285 13.30 13.45 -19.68
N LEU A 286 13.22 13.51 -21.01
CA LEU A 286 13.90 12.58 -21.91
C LEU A 286 15.44 12.69 -21.84
N GLU A 287 15.99 13.89 -21.63
CA GLU A 287 17.42 14.12 -21.36
C GLU A 287 17.83 13.43 -20.04
N ASN A 288 17.08 13.68 -18.95
CA ASN A 288 17.38 13.15 -17.63
C ASN A 288 17.22 11.62 -17.55
N THR A 289 16.17 11.04 -18.14
CA THR A 289 16.00 9.59 -18.25
C THR A 289 17.18 8.96 -19.01
N ALA A 290 17.67 9.60 -20.06
CA ALA A 290 18.79 9.09 -20.82
C ALA A 290 20.15 9.20 -20.08
N TYR A 291 20.38 10.26 -19.30
CA TYR A 291 21.53 10.30 -18.38
C TYR A 291 21.44 9.19 -17.32
N GLY A 292 20.26 8.94 -16.74
CA GLY A 292 20.05 7.84 -15.81
C GLY A 292 20.35 6.46 -16.42
N LEU A 293 19.92 6.22 -17.66
CA LEU A 293 20.24 4.99 -18.40
C LEU A 293 21.75 4.83 -18.64
N GLU A 294 22.48 5.88 -19.01
CA GLU A 294 23.94 5.81 -19.16
C GLU A 294 24.68 5.57 -17.84
N ILE A 295 24.25 6.23 -16.75
CA ILE A 295 24.80 6.02 -15.40
C ILE A 295 24.61 4.58 -14.91
N LEU A 296 23.56 3.88 -15.37
CA LEU A 296 23.31 2.47 -15.07
C LEU A 296 24.12 1.48 -15.93
N THR A 297 24.85 1.92 -16.96
CA THR A 297 25.61 0.99 -17.84
C THR A 297 26.66 0.12 -17.14
N PRO A 298 27.36 0.55 -16.06
CA PRO A 298 28.28 -0.32 -15.31
C PRO A 298 27.61 -1.50 -14.62
N VAL A 299 26.30 -1.41 -14.30
CA VAL A 299 25.54 -2.46 -13.62
C VAL A 299 25.15 -3.60 -14.59
N PHE A 300 25.09 -3.30 -15.90
CA PHE A 300 24.74 -4.25 -16.94
C PHE A 300 25.73 -4.21 -18.13
N PRO A 301 27.02 -4.55 -17.96
CA PRO A 301 28.01 -4.48 -19.05
C PRO A 301 27.59 -5.30 -20.29
N GLN A 302 26.92 -6.43 -20.10
CA GLN A 302 26.37 -7.28 -21.15
C GLN A 302 25.23 -6.62 -21.96
N LEU A 303 24.66 -5.52 -21.47
CA LEU A 303 23.65 -4.70 -22.16
C LEU A 303 24.18 -3.28 -22.51
N PHE A 304 25.51 -3.06 -22.45
CA PHE A 304 26.12 -1.76 -22.71
C PHE A 304 25.65 -1.11 -24.01
N VAL A 305 25.68 -1.84 -25.13
CA VAL A 305 25.33 -1.31 -26.46
C VAL A 305 23.86 -0.91 -26.56
N PRO A 306 22.85 -1.76 -26.25
CA PRO A 306 21.45 -1.36 -26.32
C PRO A 306 21.08 -0.25 -25.33
N ILE A 307 21.59 -0.27 -24.08
CA ILE A 307 21.32 0.79 -23.09
C ILE A 307 21.94 2.11 -23.55
N GLY A 308 23.22 2.09 -23.93
CA GLY A 308 23.94 3.26 -24.42
C GLY A 308 23.31 3.85 -25.67
N ALA A 309 22.85 3.02 -26.62
CA ALA A 309 22.16 3.46 -27.83
C ALA A 309 20.77 4.06 -27.54
N ALA A 310 19.97 3.45 -26.67
CA ALA A 310 18.67 3.99 -26.27
C ALA A 310 18.81 5.35 -25.60
N ALA A 311 19.80 5.51 -24.72
CA ALA A 311 20.14 6.78 -24.11
C ALA A 311 20.71 7.81 -25.11
N GLY A 312 21.60 7.39 -26.02
CA GLY A 312 22.12 8.24 -27.09
C GLY A 312 21.01 8.79 -28.01
N ALA A 313 20.02 7.94 -28.33
CA ALA A 313 18.80 8.33 -29.03
C ALA A 313 17.91 9.30 -28.21
N GLY A 314 17.77 9.07 -26.89
CA GLY A 314 17.03 9.93 -25.97
C GLY A 314 17.64 11.33 -25.79
N ARG A 315 18.93 11.42 -25.46
CA ARG A 315 19.65 12.72 -25.37
C ARG A 315 19.63 13.47 -26.70
N SER A 316 19.73 12.74 -27.81
CA SER A 316 19.69 13.34 -29.15
C SER A 316 18.30 13.85 -29.53
N ALA A 317 17.23 13.12 -29.16
CA ALA A 317 15.85 13.57 -29.28
C ALA A 317 15.59 14.83 -28.45
N ALA A 318 15.96 14.79 -27.16
CA ALA A 318 15.81 15.90 -26.24
C ALA A 318 16.49 17.17 -26.78
N ALA A 319 17.77 17.08 -27.18
CA ALA A 319 18.52 18.22 -27.70
C ALA A 319 17.89 18.89 -28.94
N LEU A 320 17.21 18.12 -29.81
CA LEU A 320 16.47 18.67 -30.95
C LEU A 320 15.23 19.46 -30.49
N ILE A 321 14.44 18.88 -29.59
CA ILE A 321 13.21 19.51 -29.08
C ILE A 321 13.55 20.75 -28.24
N GLN A 322 14.63 20.70 -27.44
CA GLN A 322 15.21 21.83 -26.70
C GLN A 322 15.80 22.94 -27.58
N ALA A 323 16.17 22.64 -28.83
CA ALA A 323 16.60 23.64 -29.80
C ALA A 323 15.38 24.27 -30.49
N ALA A 324 14.44 23.44 -30.97
CA ALA A 324 13.25 23.89 -31.67
C ALA A 324 12.33 24.76 -30.80
N THR A 325 12.00 24.33 -29.58
CA THR A 325 11.08 25.07 -28.69
C THR A 325 11.68 26.38 -28.14
N ARG A 326 13.00 26.55 -28.19
CA ARG A 326 13.73 27.66 -27.55
C ARG A 326 13.48 29.01 -28.21
N SER A 327 13.36 29.04 -29.53
CA SER A 327 13.03 30.25 -30.30
C SER A 327 11.68 30.81 -29.86
N CYS A 328 10.68 29.96 -29.60
CA CYS A 328 9.35 30.34 -29.13
C CYS A 328 9.40 31.10 -27.79
N PHE A 329 10.23 30.66 -26.85
CA PHE A 329 10.40 31.35 -25.56
C PHE A 329 11.10 32.71 -25.73
N TYR A 330 12.23 32.75 -26.45
CA TYR A 330 12.96 33.99 -26.70
C TYR A 330 12.09 35.03 -27.45
N ALA A 331 11.19 34.59 -28.33
CA ALA A 331 10.28 35.48 -29.05
C ALA A 331 9.27 36.16 -28.11
N GLY A 332 8.82 35.48 -27.06
CA GLY A 332 7.98 36.06 -26.02
C GLY A 332 8.68 37.04 -25.07
N PHE A 333 10.02 37.02 -25.03
CA PHE A 333 10.81 37.91 -24.17
C PHE A 333 11.32 39.18 -24.87
N ALA A 334 11.34 39.22 -26.20
CA ALA A 334 11.90 40.32 -26.98
C ALA A 334 10.89 41.46 -27.18
N VAL A 335 11.07 42.58 -26.49
CA VAL A 335 10.11 43.71 -26.50
C VAL A 335 10.46 44.76 -27.56
N GLN A 336 11.74 44.98 -27.85
CA GLN A 336 12.21 46.13 -28.62
C GLN A 336 12.91 45.74 -29.94
N ARG A 337 12.33 44.78 -30.69
CA ARG A 337 12.92 44.15 -31.90
C ARG A 337 14.29 43.45 -31.67
N ASN A 338 14.68 43.26 -30.42
CA ASN A 338 15.95 42.68 -29.97
C ASN A 338 15.99 41.14 -29.95
N PHE A 339 15.15 40.45 -30.72
CA PHE A 339 15.01 38.98 -30.68
C PHE A 339 16.33 38.22 -30.92
N ALA A 340 17.14 38.65 -31.89
CA ALA A 340 18.45 38.05 -32.15
C ALA A 340 19.44 38.24 -30.99
N GLU A 341 19.33 39.35 -30.26
CA GLU A 341 20.15 39.64 -29.08
C GLU A 341 19.72 38.80 -27.87
N VAL A 342 18.41 38.70 -27.62
CA VAL A 342 17.83 37.84 -26.58
C VAL A 342 18.26 36.38 -26.77
N ILE A 343 18.34 35.90 -28.02
CA ILE A 343 18.95 34.60 -28.36
C ILE A 343 20.43 34.60 -27.97
N ALA A 344 21.24 35.54 -28.47
CA ALA A 344 22.69 35.54 -28.28
C ALA A 344 23.12 35.62 -26.80
N LYS A 345 22.53 36.53 -26.02
CA LYS A 345 22.77 36.66 -24.57
C LYS A 345 22.29 35.39 -23.84
N GLY A 346 21.17 34.80 -24.26
CA GLY A 346 20.66 33.53 -23.72
C GLY A 346 21.54 32.30 -23.99
N GLU A 347 22.25 32.26 -25.13
CA GLU A 347 23.26 31.23 -25.39
C GLU A 347 24.55 31.49 -24.60
N ALA A 348 24.96 32.76 -24.42
CA ALA A 348 26.11 33.11 -23.58
C ALA A 348 25.91 32.71 -22.11
N GLN A 349 24.73 33.01 -21.53
CA GLN A 349 24.28 32.50 -20.23
C GLN A 349 24.37 30.96 -20.18
N GLY A 350 23.92 30.27 -21.23
CA GLY A 350 23.99 28.82 -21.35
C GLY A 350 25.42 28.29 -21.33
N MET A 351 26.37 28.95 -22.00
CA MET A 351 27.78 28.54 -22.01
C MET A 351 28.47 28.77 -20.66
N VAL A 352 28.21 29.89 -19.97
CA VAL A 352 28.71 30.12 -18.60
C VAL A 352 28.19 29.04 -17.65
N SER A 353 26.90 28.71 -17.75
CA SER A 353 26.27 27.67 -16.93
C SER A 353 26.91 26.29 -17.16
N LYS A 354 27.22 25.96 -18.42
CA LYS A 354 27.94 24.72 -18.75
C LYS A 354 29.35 24.68 -18.18
N PHE A 355 30.09 25.79 -18.31
CA PHE A 355 31.45 25.94 -17.81
C PHE A 355 31.51 25.76 -16.28
N LEU A 356 30.57 26.38 -15.54
CA LEU A 356 30.44 26.22 -14.10
C LEU A 356 30.11 24.78 -13.69
N GLY A 357 29.26 24.07 -14.43
CA GLY A 357 28.98 22.65 -14.19
C GLY A 357 30.20 21.74 -14.41
N ILE A 358 31.10 22.09 -15.33
CA ILE A 358 32.36 21.36 -15.56
C ILE A 358 33.39 21.66 -14.46
N MET A 359 33.49 22.91 -13.99
CA MET A 359 34.45 23.30 -12.94
C MET A 359 34.09 22.73 -11.56
N ASN A 360 32.81 22.74 -11.17
CA ASN A 360 32.40 22.35 -9.81
C ASN A 360 32.52 20.83 -9.51
N LYS A 361 32.95 20.01 -10.48
CA LYS A 361 33.18 18.58 -10.30
C LYS A 361 34.09 18.28 -9.09
N ASP A 362 35.21 18.98 -8.96
CA ASP A 362 36.25 18.60 -7.98
C ASP A 362 35.85 18.97 -6.54
N HIS A 363 34.96 19.94 -6.37
CA HIS A 363 34.44 20.31 -5.05
C HIS A 363 33.52 19.22 -4.48
N PHE A 364 32.69 18.59 -5.32
CA PHE A 364 31.94 17.37 -4.95
C PHE A 364 32.86 16.16 -4.78
N PHE A 365 33.95 16.05 -5.56
CA PHE A 365 34.92 14.97 -5.42
C PHE A 365 35.95 15.16 -4.29
N GLY A 366 35.83 16.16 -3.42
CA GLY A 366 36.68 16.32 -2.23
C GLY A 366 36.68 15.08 -1.31
N SER A 367 35.54 14.36 -1.25
CA SER A 367 35.40 13.10 -0.52
C SER A 367 36.11 11.90 -1.18
N TYR A 368 36.50 12.01 -2.46
CA TYR A 368 36.88 10.87 -3.31
C TYR A 368 38.31 10.37 -3.08
N LYS A 369 39.23 11.21 -2.58
CA LYS A 369 40.65 10.83 -2.38
C LYS A 369 40.85 9.75 -1.30
N ARG A 370 39.79 9.38 -0.57
CA ARG A 370 39.75 8.28 0.40
C ARG A 370 39.17 6.98 -0.17
N ILE A 371 38.77 6.96 -1.44
CA ILE A 371 37.96 5.90 -2.09
C ILE A 371 38.65 5.40 -3.37
N ARG A 372 39.95 5.08 -3.28
CA ARG A 372 40.73 4.54 -4.42
C ARG A 372 41.17 3.08 -4.23
N ASP A 373 41.15 2.58 -3.00
CA ASP A 373 41.87 1.37 -2.62
C ASP A 373 40.97 0.27 -2.00
N GLN A 374 39.63 0.32 -2.20
CA GLN A 374 38.67 -0.75 -1.83
C GLN A 374 37.46 -0.84 -2.79
N ASP A 375 36.98 -2.07 -3.04
CA ASP A 375 35.95 -2.41 -4.04
C ASP A 375 34.49 -2.17 -3.58
N TRP A 376 34.00 -0.92 -3.70
CA TRP A 376 32.65 -0.52 -3.25
C TRP A 376 31.81 0.23 -4.32
N LEU A 377 31.88 -0.21 -5.58
CA LEU A 377 31.23 0.50 -6.69
C LEU A 377 29.69 0.66 -6.59
N PRO A 378 28.89 -0.37 -6.20
CA PRO A 378 27.43 -0.27 -6.23
C PRO A 378 26.84 0.79 -5.30
N GLU A 379 27.43 1.03 -4.12
CA GLU A 379 26.95 2.05 -3.19
C GLU A 379 27.14 3.47 -3.72
N LEU A 380 28.19 3.72 -4.51
CA LEU A 380 28.52 5.09 -4.94
C LEU A 380 27.46 5.64 -5.91
N CYS A 381 27.03 4.83 -6.88
CA CYS A 381 25.93 5.19 -7.78
C CYS A 381 24.61 5.42 -7.02
N LEU A 382 24.37 4.67 -5.94
CA LEU A 382 23.19 4.84 -5.08
C LEU A 382 23.23 6.13 -4.25
N ARG A 383 24.42 6.63 -3.88
CA ARG A 383 24.58 7.88 -3.12
C ARG A 383 24.48 9.16 -3.95
N GLN A 384 24.69 9.10 -5.27
CA GLN A 384 24.59 10.29 -6.16
C GLN A 384 23.19 10.49 -6.76
N LEU A 385 22.37 9.43 -6.84
CA LEU A 385 20.98 9.49 -7.30
C LEU A 385 20.11 10.58 -6.60
N PRO A 386 20.19 10.80 -5.26
CA PRO A 386 19.43 11.83 -4.58
C PRO A 386 19.69 13.26 -5.06
N GLU A 387 20.91 13.58 -5.50
CA GLU A 387 21.30 14.94 -5.91
C GLU A 387 20.72 15.29 -7.29
N ALA A 388 20.73 14.33 -8.22
CA ALA A 388 20.04 14.46 -9.51
C ALA A 388 18.51 14.57 -9.34
N VAL A 389 17.93 13.89 -8.35
CA VAL A 389 16.49 14.01 -8.00
C VAL A 389 16.18 15.36 -7.33
N ALA A 390 17.10 15.91 -6.54
CA ALA A 390 16.95 17.23 -5.92
C ALA A 390 16.91 18.35 -6.98
N ASP A 391 17.77 18.29 -8.00
CA ASP A 391 17.69 19.18 -9.17
C ASP A 391 16.31 19.08 -9.83
N VAL A 392 15.85 17.89 -10.23
CA VAL A 392 14.51 17.69 -10.83
C VAL A 392 13.38 18.31 -10.00
N ARG A 393 13.44 18.20 -8.66
CA ARG A 393 12.46 18.80 -7.75
C ARG A 393 12.50 20.33 -7.78
N VAL A 394 13.70 20.91 -7.80
CA VAL A 394 13.91 22.36 -8.01
C VAL A 394 13.41 22.80 -9.40
N ARG A 395 13.55 21.98 -10.45
CA ARG A 395 13.05 22.27 -11.81
C ARG A 395 11.53 22.37 -11.93
N LEU A 396 10.78 21.60 -11.13
CA LEU A 396 9.32 21.57 -11.22
C LEU A 396 8.64 22.73 -10.47
N SER A 397 9.24 23.21 -9.37
CA SER A 397 8.72 24.33 -8.58
C SER A 397 8.52 25.61 -9.40
N PHE A 398 9.38 25.86 -10.40
CA PHE A 398 9.30 27.06 -11.23
C PHE A 398 8.12 27.03 -12.21
N TYR A 399 7.83 25.87 -12.83
CA TYR A 399 6.71 25.72 -13.76
C TYR A 399 5.33 25.77 -13.09
N ALA A 400 5.26 25.68 -11.75
CA ALA A 400 4.05 25.91 -10.98
C ALA A 400 3.76 27.42 -10.71
N GLY A 401 4.75 28.30 -10.88
CA GLY A 401 4.70 29.69 -10.42
C GLY A 401 3.98 30.70 -11.31
N THR A 402 3.66 30.36 -12.56
CA THR A 402 2.90 31.24 -13.48
C THR A 402 1.51 30.68 -13.77
N ARG A 403 0.53 31.58 -13.96
CA ARG A 403 -0.91 31.29 -13.84
C ARG A 403 -1.38 30.09 -14.67
N GLN A 404 -2.21 29.29 -13.99
CA GLN A 404 -3.21 28.31 -14.44
C GLN A 404 -3.42 28.08 -15.96
N HIS A 405 -3.68 26.80 -16.28
CA HIS A 405 -4.03 26.22 -17.59
C HIS A 405 -2.82 25.80 -18.45
N GLY A 406 -2.90 24.59 -19.03
CA GLY A 406 -1.82 23.99 -19.83
C GLY A 406 -1.73 22.46 -19.68
N MET A 407 -1.47 21.97 -18.46
CA MET A 407 -1.36 20.51 -18.20
C MET A 407 -2.03 20.07 -16.89
N TRP A 408 -1.87 20.84 -15.80
CA TRP A 408 -2.59 20.65 -14.54
C TRP A 408 -4.13 20.67 -14.67
N GLY A 409 -4.67 21.18 -15.78
CA GLY A 409 -6.11 21.17 -16.04
C GLY A 409 -6.72 19.77 -16.25
N LEU A 410 -5.92 18.76 -16.66
CA LEU A 410 -6.39 17.37 -16.73
C LEU A 410 -6.40 16.73 -15.33
N LEU A 411 -5.34 16.91 -14.55
CA LEU A 411 -5.21 16.34 -13.20
C LEU A 411 -6.10 17.02 -12.15
N ARG A 412 -6.53 18.27 -12.39
CA ARG A 412 -7.49 19.01 -11.54
C ARG A 412 -8.93 18.94 -12.03
N ARG A 413 -9.27 18.05 -12.97
CA ARG A 413 -10.69 17.70 -13.22
C ARG A 413 -11.25 17.08 -11.94
N ARG A 414 -12.22 17.76 -11.32
CA ARG A 414 -12.95 17.22 -10.18
C ARG A 414 -13.68 15.95 -10.63
N SER A 415 -13.44 14.90 -9.88
CA SER A 415 -14.06 13.59 -9.98
C SER A 415 -15.50 13.60 -9.43
N PRO A 416 -16.26 12.48 -9.51
CA PRO A 416 -17.60 12.40 -8.92
C PRO A 416 -17.70 12.79 -7.44
N SER A 417 -16.67 12.56 -6.62
CA SER A 417 -16.64 13.03 -5.21
C SER A 417 -16.30 14.52 -5.04
N GLY A 418 -16.02 15.24 -6.14
CA GLY A 418 -15.59 16.64 -6.13
C GLY A 418 -14.09 16.85 -5.89
N PHE A 419 -13.33 15.80 -5.56
CA PHE A 419 -11.90 15.87 -5.25
C PHE A 419 -11.02 15.45 -6.44
N SER A 420 -9.70 15.44 -6.24
CA SER A 420 -8.69 15.13 -7.25
C SER A 420 -7.52 14.34 -6.66
N PRO A 421 -6.68 13.65 -7.46
CA PRO A 421 -5.49 12.94 -6.96
C PRO A 421 -4.49 13.84 -6.22
N SER A 422 -4.55 15.16 -6.48
CA SER A 422 -3.73 16.19 -5.81
C SER A 422 -4.31 16.73 -4.50
N SER A 423 -5.53 16.34 -4.09
CA SER A 423 -6.18 16.87 -2.89
C SER A 423 -5.59 16.32 -1.60
N THR A 424 -5.60 17.11 -0.53
CA THR A 424 -5.02 16.75 0.77
C THR A 424 -6.05 16.22 1.76
N ALA A 425 -5.58 15.55 2.81
CA ALA A 425 -6.38 15.09 3.94
C ALA A 425 -7.12 16.23 4.66
N GLU A 426 -6.53 17.43 4.73
CA GLU A 426 -7.24 18.61 5.24
C GLU A 426 -8.35 19.09 4.29
N GLU A 427 -8.10 19.14 2.97
CA GLU A 427 -9.10 19.56 1.97
C GLU A 427 -10.34 18.65 1.97
N VAL A 428 -10.14 17.33 1.98
CA VAL A 428 -11.22 16.33 1.94
C VAL A 428 -11.99 16.20 3.26
N THR A 429 -11.55 16.89 4.31
CA THR A 429 -12.23 16.94 5.62
C THR A 429 -12.66 18.36 6.01
N ALA A 430 -12.49 19.34 5.12
CA ALA A 430 -12.79 20.74 5.42
C ALA A 430 -14.27 20.94 5.78
N GLY A 431 -14.53 21.51 6.95
CA GLY A 431 -15.89 21.74 7.46
C GLY A 431 -16.58 20.53 8.10
N ILE A 432 -15.90 19.39 8.26
CA ILE A 432 -16.42 18.25 9.02
C ILE A 432 -16.11 18.44 10.51
N ASP A 433 -17.12 18.27 11.36
CA ASP A 433 -16.93 18.04 12.80
C ASP A 433 -17.05 16.54 13.10
N GLY A 434 -16.07 16.01 13.82
CA GLY A 434 -15.99 14.64 14.33
C GLY A 434 -15.87 14.60 15.85
N SER A 435 -16.22 15.69 16.54
CA SER A 435 -16.26 15.76 18.00
C SER A 435 -17.13 14.66 18.59
N GLY A 436 -16.59 13.95 19.59
CA GLY A 436 -17.26 12.82 20.24
C GLY A 436 -17.05 11.46 19.55
N LEU A 437 -16.48 11.42 18.34
CA LEU A 437 -16.08 10.17 17.70
C LEU A 437 -14.75 9.66 18.27
N VAL A 438 -14.61 8.34 18.41
CA VAL A 438 -13.35 7.67 18.76
C VAL A 438 -12.84 6.85 17.58
N ALA A 439 -11.55 7.00 17.28
CA ALA A 439 -10.87 6.34 16.17
C ALA A 439 -9.62 5.57 16.61
N VAL A 440 -9.48 4.31 16.19
CA VAL A 440 -8.23 3.55 16.28
C VAL A 440 -7.46 3.67 14.97
N VAL A 441 -6.21 4.11 15.01
CA VAL A 441 -5.34 4.24 13.82
C VAL A 441 -4.08 3.40 13.99
N THR A 442 -3.93 2.38 13.14
CA THR A 442 -2.77 1.49 13.13
C THR A 442 -1.58 2.11 12.37
N GLY A 443 -0.36 1.90 12.87
CA GLY A 443 0.85 2.39 12.19
C GLY A 443 1.05 3.91 12.30
N ALA A 444 0.44 4.53 13.31
CA ALA A 444 0.34 5.98 13.48
C ALA A 444 1.67 6.72 13.73
N SER A 445 2.80 6.02 13.89
CA SER A 445 4.09 6.62 14.26
C SER A 445 4.89 7.24 13.10
N SER A 446 4.40 7.19 11.85
CA SER A 446 5.04 7.86 10.70
C SER A 446 4.14 7.91 9.46
N GLY A 447 4.45 8.82 8.52
CA GLY A 447 3.85 8.84 7.19
C GLY A 447 2.33 8.98 7.20
N ILE A 448 1.66 8.22 6.33
CA ILE A 448 0.20 8.30 6.13
C ILE A 448 -0.56 8.15 7.45
N GLY A 449 -0.16 7.21 8.32
CA GLY A 449 -0.81 6.99 9.61
C GLY A 449 -0.70 8.19 10.55
N ALA A 450 0.46 8.84 10.61
CA ALA A 450 0.69 10.03 11.43
C ALA A 450 -0.14 11.22 10.93
N GLU A 451 -0.19 11.43 9.61
CA GLU A 451 -0.97 12.49 8.98
C GLU A 451 -2.49 12.26 9.11
N THR A 452 -2.95 11.02 8.97
CA THR A 452 -4.33 10.65 9.30
C THR A 452 -4.67 10.98 10.75
N CYS A 453 -3.79 10.66 11.72
CA CYS A 453 -4.02 11.04 13.13
C CYS A 453 -4.12 12.56 13.31
N ARG A 454 -3.18 13.33 12.72
CA ARG A 454 -3.18 14.80 12.77
C ARG A 454 -4.48 15.39 12.24
N VAL A 455 -4.93 14.95 11.07
CA VAL A 455 -6.15 15.45 10.44
C VAL A 455 -7.41 15.02 11.19
N LEU A 456 -7.47 13.80 11.73
CA LEU A 456 -8.62 13.37 12.54
C LEU A 456 -8.78 14.25 13.80
N VAL A 457 -7.70 14.54 14.55
CA VAL A 457 -7.80 15.42 15.73
C VAL A 457 -8.05 16.89 15.38
N MET A 458 -7.62 17.35 14.19
CA MET A 458 -8.03 18.67 13.64
C MET A 458 -9.54 18.76 13.33
N ARG A 459 -10.27 17.64 13.38
CA ARG A 459 -11.74 17.57 13.32
C ARG A 459 -12.37 17.13 14.64
N GLY A 460 -11.65 17.20 15.77
CA GLY A 460 -12.19 16.91 17.11
C GLY A 460 -12.33 15.43 17.48
N VAL A 461 -11.94 14.51 16.59
CA VAL A 461 -11.96 13.05 16.83
C VAL A 461 -10.94 12.68 17.92
N HIS A 462 -11.32 11.80 18.85
CA HIS A 462 -10.37 11.19 19.79
C HIS A 462 -9.61 10.05 19.10
N VAL A 463 -8.28 10.15 18.98
CA VAL A 463 -7.47 9.17 18.27
C VAL A 463 -6.63 8.30 19.21
N VAL A 464 -6.81 6.98 19.12
CA VAL A 464 -5.93 5.97 19.74
C VAL A 464 -4.92 5.48 18.70
N MET A 465 -3.65 5.82 18.92
CA MET A 465 -2.52 5.49 18.06
C MET A 465 -1.99 4.09 18.37
N GLY A 466 -2.26 3.11 17.50
CA GLY A 466 -1.65 1.79 17.56
C GLY A 466 -0.25 1.78 16.93
N VAL A 467 0.80 1.61 17.73
CA VAL A 467 2.20 1.73 17.28
C VAL A 467 3.11 0.63 17.82
N ARG A 468 4.14 0.25 17.04
CA ARG A 468 5.18 -0.71 17.48
C ARG A 468 6.28 -0.11 18.35
N ASN A 469 6.34 1.22 18.41
CA ASN A 469 7.35 1.94 19.18
C ASN A 469 6.67 3.17 19.78
N SER A 470 6.25 3.05 21.04
CA SER A 470 5.57 4.08 21.81
C SER A 470 6.40 5.37 21.94
N SER A 471 7.73 5.32 21.91
CA SER A 471 8.56 6.54 21.85
C SER A 471 8.40 7.31 20.53
N ALA A 472 8.22 6.60 19.41
CA ALA A 472 7.98 7.22 18.11
C ALA A 472 6.53 7.73 18.00
N GLY A 473 5.57 6.99 18.58
CA GLY A 473 4.20 7.48 18.76
C GLY A 473 4.16 8.77 19.60
N ALA A 474 4.89 8.81 20.71
CA ALA A 474 4.96 9.99 21.58
C ALA A 474 5.51 11.22 20.85
N ARG A 475 6.62 11.09 20.10
CA ARG A 475 7.15 12.20 19.29
C ARG A 475 6.15 12.72 18.26
N VAL A 476 5.35 11.86 17.64
CA VAL A 476 4.29 12.27 16.70
C VAL A 476 3.14 12.96 17.44
N ARG A 477 2.64 12.38 18.55
CA ARG A 477 1.63 13.01 19.41
C ARG A 477 2.06 14.40 19.86
N ASP A 478 3.28 14.54 20.36
CA ASP A 478 3.80 15.78 20.93
C ASP A 478 4.01 16.85 19.85
N GLU A 479 4.27 16.46 18.59
CA GLU A 479 4.29 17.38 17.45
C GLU A 479 2.87 17.80 17.03
N ILE A 480 1.90 16.88 17.04
CA ILE A 480 0.49 17.18 16.76
C ILE A 480 -0.08 18.12 17.83
N LEU A 481 0.25 17.93 19.12
CA LEU A 481 -0.22 18.78 20.23
C LEU A 481 0.30 20.23 20.15
N LYS A 482 1.44 20.49 19.51
CA LYS A 482 1.88 21.87 19.23
C LYS A 482 0.98 22.58 18.22
N GLN A 483 0.40 21.83 17.28
CA GLN A 483 -0.47 22.34 16.23
C GLN A 483 -1.94 22.37 16.66
N VAL A 484 -2.35 21.41 17.49
CA VAL A 484 -3.71 21.26 18.01
C VAL A 484 -3.66 20.99 19.53
N PRO A 485 -3.51 22.02 20.38
CA PRO A 485 -3.35 21.83 21.83
C PRO A 485 -4.53 21.17 22.55
N ALA A 486 -5.71 21.16 21.93
CA ALA A 486 -6.93 20.51 22.43
C ALA A 486 -7.10 19.05 21.91
N ALA A 487 -6.15 18.51 21.16
CA ALA A 487 -6.24 17.17 20.59
C ALA A 487 -6.25 16.09 21.68
N LYS A 488 -7.22 15.18 21.60
CA LYS A 488 -7.25 13.97 22.43
C LYS A 488 -6.52 12.86 21.67
N ILE A 489 -5.38 12.43 22.21
CA ILE A 489 -4.51 11.41 21.60
C ILE A 489 -4.00 10.46 22.69
N GLU A 490 -4.32 9.19 22.54
CA GLU A 490 -3.77 8.10 23.35
C GLU A 490 -2.85 7.21 22.49
N ILE A 491 -1.94 6.49 23.13
CA ILE A 491 -0.94 5.64 22.46
C ILE A 491 -0.98 4.26 23.12
N LEU A 492 -1.19 3.22 22.32
CA LEU A 492 -1.15 1.83 22.78
C LEU A 492 -0.17 1.03 21.91
N ASP A 493 0.59 0.15 22.54
CA ASP A 493 1.56 -0.71 21.84
C ASP A 493 0.82 -1.79 21.01
N LEU A 494 1.18 -1.89 19.72
CA LEU A 494 0.58 -2.79 18.75
C LEU A 494 1.62 -3.25 17.71
N ASP A 495 2.00 -4.53 17.75
CA ASP A 495 2.70 -5.21 16.66
C ASP A 495 1.78 -6.21 15.95
N LEU A 496 1.38 -5.85 14.73
CA LEU A 496 0.51 -6.65 13.87
C LEU A 496 1.20 -7.90 13.31
N SER A 497 2.51 -8.07 13.53
CA SER A 497 3.23 -9.31 13.24
C SER A 497 3.19 -10.33 14.39
N SER A 498 2.64 -9.97 15.56
CA SER A 498 2.48 -10.86 16.72
C SER A 498 1.00 -10.92 17.12
N MET A 499 0.34 -12.06 16.91
CA MET A 499 -1.09 -12.21 17.25
C MET A 499 -1.33 -12.07 18.76
N SER A 500 -0.30 -12.26 19.60
CA SER A 500 -0.33 -11.98 21.03
C SER A 500 -0.39 -10.47 21.34
N SER A 501 0.27 -9.63 20.55
CA SER A 501 0.29 -8.18 20.72
C SER A 501 -1.05 -7.55 20.33
N VAL A 502 -1.68 -8.00 19.25
CA VAL A 502 -2.99 -7.51 18.81
C VAL A 502 -4.10 -7.80 19.84
N ARG A 503 -4.06 -8.97 20.49
CA ARG A 503 -4.98 -9.32 21.60
C ARG A 503 -4.80 -8.37 22.78
N ARG A 504 -3.55 -8.19 23.23
CA ARG A 504 -3.17 -7.27 24.32
C ARG A 504 -3.56 -5.82 24.04
N PHE A 505 -3.41 -5.35 22.79
CA PHE A 505 -3.88 -4.04 22.35
C PHE A 505 -5.40 -3.91 22.51
N THR A 506 -6.15 -4.94 22.13
CA THR A 506 -7.63 -4.93 22.22
C THR A 506 -8.11 -5.00 23.67
N GLU A 507 -7.44 -5.80 24.51
CA GLU A 507 -7.66 -5.85 25.96
C GLU A 507 -7.42 -4.48 26.60
N ASN A 508 -6.29 -3.84 26.31
CA ASN A 508 -5.97 -2.49 26.77
C ASN A 508 -6.99 -1.44 26.26
N PHE A 509 -7.35 -1.47 24.97
CA PHE A 509 -8.33 -0.56 24.39
C PHE A 509 -9.74 -0.74 25.00
N ASN A 510 -10.09 -1.96 25.40
CA ASN A 510 -11.35 -2.21 26.09
C ASN A 510 -11.31 -1.74 27.55
N ALA A 511 -10.17 -1.86 28.24
CA ALA A 511 -9.98 -1.34 29.59
C ALA A 511 -10.08 0.21 29.69
N LEU A 512 -9.84 0.95 28.60
CA LEU A 512 -10.08 2.40 28.52
C LEU A 512 -11.57 2.78 28.58
N ASN A 513 -12.47 1.83 28.31
CA ASN A 513 -13.93 2.01 28.25
C ASN A 513 -14.44 3.11 27.28
N HIS A 514 -13.62 3.55 26.32
CA HIS A 514 -14.06 4.42 25.21
C HIS A 514 -14.98 3.67 24.25
N SER A 515 -15.84 4.40 23.53
CA SER A 515 -16.53 3.92 22.32
C SER A 515 -15.56 3.60 21.18
N LEU A 516 -16.04 3.02 20.07
CA LEU A 516 -15.26 2.89 18.83
C LEU A 516 -16.11 3.15 17.59
N ASN A 517 -15.94 4.32 16.99
CA ASN A 517 -16.67 4.72 15.78
C ASN A 517 -15.87 4.41 14.51
N ILE A 518 -14.54 4.54 14.54
CA ILE A 518 -13.69 4.45 13.34
C ILE A 518 -12.51 3.49 13.59
N LEU A 519 -12.26 2.55 12.68
CA LEU A 519 -11.11 1.65 12.71
C LEU A 519 -10.31 1.76 11.41
N ILE A 520 -9.06 2.23 11.49
CA ILE A 520 -8.19 2.45 10.34
C ILE A 520 -7.03 1.44 10.33
N ASN A 521 -7.18 0.43 9.48
CA ASN A 521 -6.20 -0.60 9.16
C ASN A 521 -5.21 -0.06 8.11
N ASN A 522 -4.41 0.93 8.52
CA ASN A 522 -3.41 1.65 7.72
C ASN A 522 -2.01 1.02 7.74
N ALA A 523 -1.65 0.31 8.80
CA ALA A 523 -0.27 -0.16 8.96
C ALA A 523 0.16 -1.13 7.84
N GLY A 524 1.47 -1.26 7.68
CA GLY A 524 2.03 -2.30 6.84
C GLY A 524 3.51 -2.16 6.56
N ILE A 525 4.01 -3.15 5.85
CA ILE A 525 5.37 -3.27 5.32
C ILE A 525 5.28 -3.70 3.85
N ALA A 526 6.31 -3.38 3.09
CA ALA A 526 6.46 -3.79 1.71
C ALA A 526 7.95 -3.97 1.39
N PHE A 527 8.27 -4.93 0.53
CA PHE A 527 9.62 -5.18 0.03
C PHE A 527 10.68 -5.47 1.12
N VAL A 528 10.30 -5.90 2.33
CA VAL A 528 11.30 -6.39 3.30
C VAL A 528 11.87 -7.74 2.82
N PRO A 529 13.10 -8.12 3.21
CA PRO A 529 13.60 -9.48 3.01
C PRO A 529 12.65 -10.52 3.61
N PHE A 530 12.64 -11.73 3.02
CA PHE A 530 11.80 -12.82 3.54
C PHE A 530 12.14 -13.13 5.00
N LYS A 531 11.11 -13.19 5.83
CA LYS A 531 11.18 -13.50 7.26
C LYS A 531 9.84 -14.06 7.70
N LEU A 532 9.86 -14.95 8.71
CA LEU A 532 8.68 -15.36 9.45
C LEU A 532 8.47 -14.47 10.68
N SER A 533 7.20 -14.23 11.03
CA SER A 533 6.78 -13.54 12.25
C SER A 533 6.91 -14.46 13.48
N GLU A 534 6.59 -13.94 14.67
CA GLU A 534 6.62 -14.72 15.92
C GLU A 534 5.65 -15.92 15.86
N ASP A 535 4.50 -15.76 15.20
CA ASP A 535 3.51 -16.81 14.96
C ASP A 535 3.89 -17.78 13.80
N GLY A 536 5.08 -17.65 13.23
CA GLY A 536 5.59 -18.54 12.18
C GLY A 536 5.01 -18.29 10.77
N ILE A 537 4.55 -17.07 10.49
CA ILE A 537 3.88 -16.70 9.23
C ILE A 537 4.75 -15.72 8.43
N GLU A 538 4.76 -15.80 7.10
CA GLU A 538 5.43 -14.80 6.24
C GLU A 538 5.06 -13.36 6.64
N LEU A 539 6.09 -12.53 6.84
CA LEU A 539 5.95 -11.28 7.57
C LEU A 539 5.02 -10.25 6.90
N HIS A 540 4.98 -10.16 5.56
CA HIS A 540 4.04 -9.29 4.87
C HIS A 540 2.60 -9.75 5.09
N PHE A 541 2.31 -11.04 4.93
CA PHE A 541 0.96 -11.58 5.12
C PHE A 541 0.51 -11.46 6.59
N ALA A 542 1.40 -11.75 7.54
CA ALA A 542 1.18 -11.54 8.97
C ALA A 542 0.82 -10.07 9.27
N THR A 543 1.71 -9.14 8.91
CA THR A 543 1.62 -7.72 9.30
C THR A 543 0.55 -6.94 8.52
N ASN A 544 0.45 -7.15 7.20
CA ASN A 544 -0.44 -6.36 6.35
C ASN A 544 -1.89 -6.84 6.40
N HIS A 545 -2.09 -8.15 6.61
CA HIS A 545 -3.40 -8.79 6.53
C HIS A 545 -3.82 -9.39 7.87
N LEU A 546 -3.16 -10.44 8.35
CA LEU A 546 -3.68 -11.24 9.48
C LEU A 546 -3.77 -10.46 10.80
N GLY A 547 -2.80 -9.61 11.11
CA GLY A 547 -2.88 -8.74 12.29
C GLY A 547 -4.06 -7.77 12.23
N HIS A 548 -4.41 -7.26 11.03
CA HIS A 548 -5.57 -6.38 10.85
C HIS A 548 -6.90 -7.14 10.83
N PHE A 549 -6.93 -8.35 10.25
CA PHE A 549 -8.06 -9.26 10.30
C PHE A 549 -8.40 -9.60 11.77
N LEU A 550 -7.38 -10.03 12.54
CA LEU A 550 -7.47 -10.26 13.98
C LEU A 550 -7.96 -9.02 14.75
N LEU A 551 -7.37 -7.85 14.50
CA LEU A 551 -7.77 -6.59 15.15
C LEU A 551 -9.23 -6.23 14.85
N THR A 552 -9.69 -6.47 13.62
CA THR A 552 -11.05 -6.14 13.20
C THR A 552 -12.06 -7.12 13.82
N GLU A 553 -11.84 -8.44 13.75
CA GLU A 553 -12.73 -9.43 14.38
C GLU A 553 -12.81 -9.25 15.91
N LEU A 554 -11.74 -8.80 16.57
CA LEU A 554 -11.76 -8.52 18.02
C LEU A 554 -12.49 -7.21 18.41
N LEU A 555 -12.63 -6.26 17.47
CA LEU A 555 -13.24 -4.95 17.74
C LEU A 555 -14.62 -4.75 17.11
N ILE A 556 -15.02 -5.58 16.15
CA ILE A 556 -16.24 -5.35 15.35
C ILE A 556 -17.52 -5.33 16.18
N GLU A 557 -17.66 -6.20 17.19
CA GLU A 557 -18.81 -6.19 18.10
C GLU A 557 -18.88 -4.90 18.92
N LYS A 558 -17.74 -4.34 19.34
CA LYS A 558 -17.69 -3.05 20.04
C LYS A 558 -18.06 -1.88 19.12
N MET A 559 -17.75 -1.98 17.82
CA MET A 559 -18.22 -1.01 16.82
C MET A 559 -19.73 -1.11 16.59
N LYS A 560 -20.30 -2.33 16.52
CA LYS A 560 -21.75 -2.55 16.42
C LYS A 560 -22.49 -1.96 17.63
N VAL A 561 -22.06 -2.28 18.85
CA VAL A 561 -22.62 -1.72 20.09
C VAL A 561 -22.53 -0.19 20.08
N THR A 562 -21.36 0.37 19.79
CA THR A 562 -21.17 1.82 19.65
C THR A 562 -22.16 2.44 18.65
N ALA A 563 -22.37 1.82 17.49
CA ALA A 563 -23.25 2.34 16.45
C ALA A 563 -24.75 2.21 16.76
N ILE A 564 -25.12 1.25 17.63
CA ILE A 564 -26.47 1.12 18.17
C ILE A 564 -26.70 2.19 19.25
N GLU A 565 -25.80 2.30 20.23
CA GLU A 565 -25.92 3.21 21.38
C GLU A 565 -25.85 4.69 21.00
N SER A 566 -24.92 5.07 20.12
CA SER A 566 -24.78 6.46 19.64
C SER A 566 -25.71 6.81 18.47
N GLY A 567 -26.25 5.80 17.78
CA GLY A 567 -26.94 5.97 16.50
C GLY A 567 -26.04 6.35 15.31
N ILE A 568 -24.73 6.50 15.52
CA ILE A 568 -23.75 6.93 14.51
C ILE A 568 -23.16 5.71 13.80
N GLU A 569 -23.18 5.72 12.47
CA GLU A 569 -22.57 4.70 11.61
C GLU A 569 -21.08 4.46 11.94
N GLY A 570 -20.71 3.22 12.24
CA GLY A 570 -19.32 2.80 12.42
C GLY A 570 -18.59 2.63 11.09
N ARG A 571 -17.28 2.91 11.04
CA ARG A 571 -16.49 2.93 9.80
C ARG A 571 -15.18 2.17 9.89
N VAL A 572 -15.04 1.08 9.15
CA VAL A 572 -13.78 0.33 9.00
C VAL A 572 -13.12 0.67 7.66
N VAL A 573 -11.86 1.08 7.72
CA VAL A 573 -11.08 1.56 6.58
C VAL A 573 -9.83 0.70 6.39
N ILE A 574 -9.76 -0.07 5.30
CA ILE A 574 -8.69 -1.06 5.07
C ILE A 574 -7.74 -0.60 3.95
N VAL A 575 -6.48 -0.33 4.30
CA VAL A 575 -5.49 0.17 3.34
C VAL A 575 -4.89 -1.00 2.54
N ALA A 576 -5.38 -1.11 1.30
CA ALA A 576 -4.92 -2.00 0.26
C ALA A 576 -3.82 -1.30 -0.61
N SER A 577 -3.56 -1.80 -1.81
CA SER A 577 -2.61 -1.21 -2.75
C SER A 577 -2.88 -1.71 -4.17
N GLU A 578 -2.64 -0.89 -5.19
CA GLU A 578 -2.74 -1.26 -6.62
C GLU A 578 -1.87 -2.47 -7.00
N SER A 579 -0.90 -2.87 -6.17
CA SER A 579 -0.20 -4.14 -6.30
C SER A 579 -1.14 -5.36 -6.32
N TYR A 580 -2.36 -5.26 -5.77
CA TYR A 580 -3.40 -6.29 -5.87
C TYR A 580 -3.71 -6.68 -7.33
N ARG A 581 -3.45 -5.81 -8.32
CA ARG A 581 -3.63 -6.11 -9.74
C ARG A 581 -2.66 -7.18 -10.25
N PHE A 582 -1.62 -7.55 -9.50
CA PHE A 582 -0.56 -8.49 -9.86
C PHE A 582 -0.33 -9.56 -8.77
N PRO A 583 -1.33 -10.41 -8.46
CA PRO A 583 -1.18 -11.52 -7.52
C PRO A 583 -0.48 -12.72 -8.17
N TYR A 584 -0.45 -13.85 -7.46
CA TYR A 584 -0.17 -15.15 -8.08
C TYR A 584 -1.27 -15.53 -9.11
N ARG A 585 -1.01 -16.51 -9.99
CA ARG A 585 -2.03 -17.01 -10.94
C ARG A 585 -3.25 -17.58 -10.21
N GLU A 586 -3.01 -18.13 -9.03
CA GLU A 586 -3.93 -18.73 -8.07
C GLU A 586 -4.54 -17.69 -7.11
N GLY A 587 -4.25 -16.40 -7.28
CA GLY A 587 -4.66 -15.34 -6.35
C GLY A 587 -3.83 -15.34 -5.06
N ILE A 588 -4.27 -16.12 -4.08
CA ILE A 588 -3.61 -16.29 -2.77
C ILE A 588 -3.23 -17.75 -2.60
N ARG A 589 -1.96 -18.02 -2.29
CA ARG A 589 -1.44 -19.40 -2.17
C ARG A 589 -1.44 -19.84 -0.70
N PHE A 590 -2.61 -20.19 -0.16
CA PHE A 590 -2.78 -20.56 1.26
C PHE A 590 -1.79 -21.66 1.72
N ASP A 591 -1.68 -22.75 0.97
CA ASP A 591 -0.80 -23.90 1.27
C ASP A 591 0.70 -23.57 1.15
N LYS A 592 1.03 -22.37 0.65
CA LYS A 592 2.37 -21.89 0.29
C LYS A 592 2.58 -20.44 0.75
N ILE A 593 1.91 -20.06 1.84
CA ILE A 593 1.93 -18.68 2.34
C ILE A 593 3.31 -18.30 2.91
N ASN A 594 4.04 -19.32 3.38
CA ASN A 594 5.40 -19.24 3.91
C ASN A 594 6.50 -19.55 2.88
N ASP A 595 6.16 -19.76 1.59
CA ASP A 595 7.17 -19.88 0.52
C ASP A 595 7.96 -18.57 0.40
N GLU A 596 9.28 -18.65 0.32
CA GLU A 596 10.13 -17.48 0.05
C GLU A 596 9.71 -16.79 -1.25
N SER A 597 9.22 -15.56 -1.12
CA SER A 597 8.76 -14.76 -2.23
C SER A 597 8.79 -13.28 -1.88
N GLY A 598 9.39 -12.46 -2.75
CA GLY A 598 9.55 -11.02 -2.53
C GLY A 598 8.26 -10.24 -2.81
N PHE A 599 8.21 -9.56 -3.96
CA PHE A 599 7.08 -8.66 -4.30
C PHE A 599 5.71 -9.35 -4.27
N LEU A 600 5.62 -10.63 -4.62
CA LEU A 600 4.35 -11.36 -4.69
C LEU A 600 3.75 -11.71 -3.31
N ALA A 601 4.58 -11.83 -2.25
CA ALA A 601 4.07 -11.93 -0.88
C ALA A 601 3.35 -10.63 -0.46
N TYR A 602 3.93 -9.49 -0.82
CA TYR A 602 3.27 -8.19 -0.64
C TYR A 602 1.98 -8.09 -1.48
N THR A 603 1.98 -8.50 -2.75
CA THR A 603 0.77 -8.38 -3.59
C THR A 603 -0.38 -9.25 -3.11
N GLN A 604 -0.14 -10.51 -2.70
CA GLN A 604 -1.19 -11.37 -2.12
C GLN A 604 -1.74 -10.78 -0.80
N SER A 605 -0.89 -10.18 0.05
CA SER A 605 -1.33 -9.54 1.30
C SER A 605 -2.26 -8.34 1.07
N LYS A 606 -2.07 -7.60 -0.03
CA LYS A 606 -2.91 -6.45 -0.39
C LYS A 606 -4.14 -6.82 -1.23
N LEU A 607 -4.14 -7.97 -1.90
CA LEU A 607 -5.37 -8.61 -2.42
C LEU A 607 -6.26 -9.11 -1.27
N ALA A 608 -5.69 -9.80 -0.28
CA ALA A 608 -6.40 -10.32 0.88
C ALA A 608 -7.15 -9.22 1.66
N ASN A 609 -6.58 -8.01 1.76
CA ASN A 609 -7.24 -6.85 2.37
C ASN A 609 -8.51 -6.38 1.64
N ILE A 610 -8.57 -6.53 0.31
CA ILE A 610 -9.76 -6.18 -0.48
C ILE A 610 -10.83 -7.26 -0.32
N LEU A 611 -10.43 -8.53 -0.44
CA LEU A 611 -11.32 -9.68 -0.27
C LEU A 611 -11.95 -9.71 1.13
N HIS A 612 -11.18 -9.42 2.18
CA HIS A 612 -11.71 -9.28 3.54
C HIS A 612 -12.68 -8.09 3.67
N SER A 613 -12.40 -6.94 3.06
CA SER A 613 -13.32 -5.79 3.07
C SER A 613 -14.68 -6.16 2.47
N ASN A 614 -14.70 -6.94 1.39
CA ASN A 614 -15.91 -7.36 0.70
C ASN A 614 -16.66 -8.46 1.47
N LEU A 615 -15.93 -9.42 2.05
CA LEU A 615 -16.51 -10.48 2.88
C LEU A 615 -17.16 -9.92 4.15
N LEU A 616 -16.48 -9.01 4.84
CA LEU A 616 -16.96 -8.40 6.08
C LEU A 616 -18.13 -7.44 5.81
N SER A 617 -18.13 -6.69 4.70
CA SER A 617 -19.29 -5.88 4.33
C SER A 617 -20.54 -6.74 4.09
N SER A 618 -20.40 -7.89 3.42
CA SER A 618 -21.52 -8.82 3.20
C SER A 618 -22.12 -9.28 4.52
N HIS A 619 -21.29 -9.82 5.43
CA HIS A 619 -21.73 -10.30 6.74
C HIS A 619 -22.39 -9.21 7.61
N LEU A 620 -21.94 -7.95 7.51
CA LEU A 620 -22.54 -6.85 8.25
C LEU A 620 -23.86 -6.38 7.65
N GLN A 621 -24.00 -6.39 6.32
CA GLN A 621 -25.27 -6.12 5.64
C GLN A 621 -26.31 -7.23 5.90
N GLU A 622 -25.87 -8.50 5.91
CA GLU A 622 -26.70 -9.67 6.29
C GLU A 622 -27.18 -9.62 7.75
N GLN A 623 -26.54 -8.81 8.60
CA GLN A 623 -26.88 -8.62 10.02
C GLN A 623 -27.59 -7.28 10.30
N ASP A 624 -27.92 -6.49 9.27
CA ASP A 624 -28.41 -5.10 9.38
C ASP A 624 -27.56 -4.21 10.31
N ALA A 625 -26.24 -4.48 10.35
CA ALA A 625 -25.32 -3.79 11.23
C ALA A 625 -24.97 -2.41 10.67
N LYS A 626 -25.12 -1.36 11.51
CA LYS A 626 -24.76 0.04 11.19
C LYS A 626 -23.24 0.30 11.16
N VAL A 627 -22.48 -0.59 10.51
CA VAL A 627 -21.02 -0.49 10.36
C VAL A 627 -20.65 -0.74 8.89
N ILE A 628 -20.10 0.28 8.23
CA ILE A 628 -19.61 0.19 6.85
C ILE A 628 -18.13 -0.18 6.79
N VAL A 629 -17.75 -0.95 5.77
CA VAL A 629 -16.39 -1.47 5.59
C VAL A 629 -15.95 -1.22 4.15
N ASN A 630 -14.85 -0.49 3.96
CA ASN A 630 -14.32 -0.18 2.64
C ASN A 630 -12.79 -0.35 2.60
N SER A 631 -12.30 -0.71 1.42
CA SER A 631 -10.87 -0.79 1.13
C SER A 631 -10.42 0.37 0.25
N LEU A 632 -9.13 0.70 0.28
CA LEU A 632 -8.61 1.80 -0.54
C LEU A 632 -7.14 1.65 -0.93
N HIS A 633 -6.72 2.39 -1.96
CA HIS A 633 -5.32 2.69 -2.25
C HIS A 633 -5.03 4.19 -2.03
N PRO A 634 -4.01 4.56 -1.23
CA PRO A 634 -3.67 5.96 -0.97
C PRO A 634 -2.99 6.67 -2.17
N GLY A 635 -2.56 5.92 -3.19
CA GLY A 635 -1.65 6.37 -4.24
C GLY A 635 -0.22 5.88 -4.02
N ALA A 636 0.69 6.21 -4.95
CA ALA A 636 2.11 6.04 -4.73
C ALA A 636 2.60 7.18 -3.82
N VAL A 637 2.92 6.90 -2.55
CA VAL A 637 3.32 7.92 -1.56
C VAL A 637 4.77 7.72 -1.14
N ALA A 638 5.56 8.79 -1.14
CA ALA A 638 6.94 8.75 -0.64
C ALA A 638 6.95 8.53 0.89
N THR A 639 7.03 7.27 1.30
CA THR A 639 6.98 6.84 2.71
C THR A 639 8.19 6.02 3.11
N SER A 640 8.46 5.99 4.41
CA SER A 640 9.53 5.20 5.05
C SER A 640 9.49 3.70 4.75
N ILE A 641 8.38 3.17 4.23
CA ILE A 641 8.22 1.77 3.82
C ILE A 641 9.21 1.38 2.70
N LEU A 642 9.64 2.31 1.84
CA LEU A 642 10.52 2.00 0.70
C LEU A 642 12.03 2.00 1.02
N HIS A 643 12.43 2.28 2.26
CA HIS A 643 13.84 2.45 2.65
C HIS A 643 14.73 1.20 2.46
N GLN A 644 14.12 0.00 2.36
CA GLN A 644 14.83 -1.29 2.31
C GLN A 644 15.41 -1.62 0.92
N TRP A 645 15.05 -0.89 -0.14
CA TRP A 645 15.44 -1.19 -1.53
C TRP A 645 16.02 0.03 -2.26
N GLY A 646 17.21 0.49 -1.88
CA GLY A 646 17.84 1.69 -2.47
C GLY A 646 17.86 1.70 -4.01
N PHE A 647 18.19 0.57 -4.64
CA PHE A 647 18.25 0.44 -6.10
C PHE A 647 16.88 0.59 -6.80
N LEU A 648 15.86 -0.18 -6.38
CA LEU A 648 14.53 -0.05 -6.97
C LEU A 648 13.82 1.24 -6.57
N TYR A 649 14.11 1.81 -5.39
CA TYR A 649 13.61 3.12 -4.99
C TYR A 649 14.09 4.23 -5.95
N GLY A 650 15.37 4.21 -6.33
CA GLY A 650 15.91 5.11 -7.35
C GLY A 650 15.22 4.96 -8.72
N ALA A 651 15.06 3.73 -9.20
CA ALA A 651 14.39 3.46 -10.49
C ALA A 651 12.89 3.83 -10.46
N PHE A 652 12.20 3.53 -9.36
CA PHE A 652 10.79 3.85 -9.15
C PHE A 652 10.56 5.36 -9.06
N LEU A 653 11.45 6.11 -8.40
CA LEU A 653 11.40 7.58 -8.39
C LEU A 653 11.73 8.19 -9.76
N ALA A 654 12.71 7.64 -10.49
CA ALA A 654 13.12 8.15 -11.80
C ALA A 654 12.03 8.02 -12.89
N VAL A 655 11.14 7.03 -12.77
CA VAL A 655 9.99 6.84 -13.69
C VAL A 655 8.69 7.38 -13.08
N GLY A 656 8.52 7.28 -11.77
CA GLY A 656 7.27 7.59 -11.06
C GLY A 656 7.11 9.03 -10.55
N THR A 657 8.09 9.92 -10.75
CA THR A 657 8.11 11.28 -10.14
C THR A 657 6.92 12.16 -10.48
N PHE A 658 6.13 11.83 -11.51
CA PHE A 658 4.88 12.53 -11.88
C PHE A 658 3.63 12.00 -11.15
N PHE A 659 3.73 10.86 -10.46
CA PHE A 659 2.63 10.15 -9.79
C PHE A 659 2.88 9.96 -8.28
N VAL A 660 4.05 10.35 -7.76
CA VAL A 660 4.36 10.28 -6.32
C VAL A 660 3.69 11.44 -5.58
N LYS A 661 2.77 11.11 -4.68
CA LYS A 661 2.05 12.01 -3.79
C LYS A 661 2.88 12.43 -2.56
N GLY A 662 2.56 13.60 -2.03
CA GLY A 662 2.89 13.99 -0.65
C GLY A 662 2.15 13.12 0.38
N VAL A 663 2.58 13.18 1.64
CA VAL A 663 1.96 12.37 2.73
C VAL A 663 0.53 12.84 3.01
N GLU A 664 0.34 14.16 2.94
CA GLU A 664 -0.91 14.92 3.06
C GLU A 664 -1.93 14.47 1.99
N GLN A 665 -1.44 14.19 0.77
CA GLN A 665 -2.23 13.69 -0.37
C GLN A 665 -2.45 12.17 -0.31
N GLY A 666 -1.52 11.44 0.31
CA GLY A 666 -1.64 10.00 0.57
C GLY A 666 -2.70 9.67 1.62
N ALA A 667 -2.78 10.47 2.68
CA ALA A 667 -3.80 10.36 3.72
C ALA A 667 -5.20 10.80 3.24
N ALA A 668 -5.31 11.52 2.12
CA ALA A 668 -6.58 12.09 1.65
C ALA A 668 -7.68 11.02 1.46
N THR A 669 -7.41 9.94 0.74
CA THR A 669 -8.42 8.88 0.55
C THR A 669 -8.74 8.14 1.85
N VAL A 670 -7.80 8.04 2.79
CA VAL A 670 -8.04 7.47 4.13
C VAL A 670 -9.03 8.35 4.91
N CYS A 671 -8.75 9.66 5.02
CA CYS A 671 -9.60 10.59 5.76
C CYS A 671 -10.97 10.80 5.10
N TYR A 672 -11.04 10.78 3.77
CA TYR A 672 -12.29 10.82 3.01
C TYR A 672 -13.21 9.64 3.36
N VAL A 673 -12.70 8.40 3.33
CA VAL A 673 -13.50 7.21 3.69
C VAL A 673 -13.83 7.20 5.19
N ALA A 674 -12.89 7.61 6.05
CA ALA A 674 -13.06 7.63 7.50
C ALA A 674 -14.12 8.63 7.99
N LEU A 675 -14.23 9.83 7.38
CA LEU A 675 -15.07 10.93 7.91
C LEU A 675 -16.11 11.52 6.93
N HIS A 676 -15.95 11.43 5.61
CA HIS A 676 -16.78 12.24 4.72
C HIS A 676 -18.24 11.74 4.67
N PRO A 677 -19.26 12.62 4.84
CA PRO A 677 -20.66 12.23 4.75
C PRO A 677 -21.10 11.60 3.43
N GLN A 678 -20.41 11.85 2.30
CA GLN A 678 -20.68 11.23 1.00
C GLN A 678 -20.42 9.70 0.98
N VAL A 679 -19.77 9.16 2.01
CA VAL A 679 -19.47 7.73 2.16
C VAL A 679 -20.48 7.02 3.08
N ALA A 680 -21.46 7.75 3.65
CA ALA A 680 -22.51 7.14 4.48
C ALA A 680 -23.35 6.14 3.66
N GLY A 681 -23.61 4.97 4.24
CA GLY A 681 -24.26 3.82 3.59
C GLY A 681 -23.42 3.14 2.50
N VAL A 682 -22.25 3.67 2.14
CA VAL A 682 -21.38 3.08 1.12
C VAL A 682 -20.49 2.02 1.78
N THR A 683 -20.69 0.75 1.45
CA THR A 683 -19.94 -0.38 2.00
C THR A 683 -19.56 -1.38 0.90
N GLY A 684 -18.51 -2.18 1.14
CA GLY A 684 -18.01 -3.16 0.18
C GLY A 684 -17.47 -2.54 -1.11
N LYS A 685 -16.84 -1.35 -1.00
CA LYS A 685 -16.22 -0.64 -2.14
C LYS A 685 -14.71 -0.46 -1.97
N TYR A 686 -14.04 -0.33 -3.11
CA TYR A 686 -12.63 0.01 -3.22
C TYR A 686 -12.48 1.45 -3.68
N PHE A 687 -11.69 2.25 -2.97
CA PHE A 687 -11.46 3.66 -3.27
C PHE A 687 -10.03 3.95 -3.74
N ALA A 688 -9.90 4.79 -4.76
CA ALA A 688 -8.64 5.43 -5.14
C ALA A 688 -8.91 6.91 -5.43
N ASP A 689 -7.99 7.80 -5.04
CA ASP A 689 -8.12 9.26 -5.23
C ASP A 689 -9.49 9.82 -4.79
N CYS A 690 -9.98 9.35 -3.64
CA CYS A 690 -11.29 9.66 -3.05
C CYS A 690 -12.51 9.26 -3.93
N ASN A 691 -12.38 8.26 -4.80
CA ASN A 691 -13.46 7.77 -5.67
C ASN A 691 -13.57 6.25 -5.67
N ILE A 692 -14.81 5.76 -5.74
CA ILE A 692 -15.09 4.34 -5.97
C ILE A 692 -14.45 3.94 -7.31
N THR A 693 -13.65 2.87 -7.30
CA THR A 693 -12.84 2.42 -8.43
C THR A 693 -13.10 0.94 -8.70
N GLU A 694 -13.21 0.57 -9.97
CA GLU A 694 -13.48 -0.82 -10.36
C GLU A 694 -12.32 -1.77 -10.03
N LEU A 695 -12.68 -2.90 -9.41
CA LEU A 695 -11.79 -4.00 -9.08
C LEU A 695 -11.65 -4.97 -10.26
N LYS A 696 -10.49 -5.62 -10.38
CA LYS A 696 -10.36 -6.84 -11.19
C LYS A 696 -11.20 -7.97 -10.58
N SER A 697 -11.71 -8.86 -11.44
CA SER A 697 -12.57 -10.00 -11.04
C SER A 697 -12.00 -10.87 -9.91
N HIS A 698 -10.68 -11.11 -9.89
CA HIS A 698 -10.02 -11.90 -8.84
C HIS A 698 -10.03 -11.24 -7.45
N ALA A 699 -10.40 -9.95 -7.35
CA ALA A 699 -10.61 -9.25 -6.08
C ALA A 699 -12.11 -9.13 -5.70
N LEU A 700 -12.99 -9.76 -6.50
CA LEU A 700 -14.42 -9.93 -6.26
C LEU A 700 -14.78 -11.42 -6.03
N ASP A 701 -13.78 -12.29 -5.97
CA ASP A 701 -13.94 -13.73 -5.76
C ASP A 701 -14.31 -14.02 -4.29
N MET A 702 -15.61 -14.22 -4.05
CA MET A 702 -16.14 -14.46 -2.71
C MET A 702 -15.78 -15.85 -2.16
N ASP A 703 -15.43 -16.82 -2.98
CA ASP A 703 -14.99 -18.13 -2.50
C ASP A 703 -13.51 -18.08 -2.10
N LEU A 704 -12.67 -17.37 -2.85
CA LEU A 704 -11.31 -17.01 -2.42
C LEU A 704 -11.34 -16.16 -1.13
N ALA A 705 -12.33 -15.27 -0.97
CA ALA A 705 -12.51 -14.49 0.25
C ALA A 705 -12.91 -15.35 1.47
N LYS A 706 -13.87 -16.28 1.32
CA LYS A 706 -14.28 -17.22 2.40
C LYS A 706 -13.12 -18.07 2.92
N ARG A 707 -12.08 -18.30 2.11
CA ARG A 707 -10.88 -19.06 2.48
C ARG A 707 -9.82 -18.26 3.24
N LEU A 708 -9.96 -16.94 3.39
CA LEU A 708 -9.00 -16.12 4.16
C LEU A 708 -8.73 -16.60 5.60
N PRO A 709 -9.71 -17.13 6.36
CA PRO A 709 -9.44 -17.72 7.68
C PRO A 709 -8.55 -18.98 7.62
N GLU A 710 -8.53 -19.72 6.51
CA GLU A 710 -7.63 -20.88 6.31
C GLU A 710 -6.15 -20.47 6.25
N ALA A 711 -5.87 -19.19 5.94
CA ALA A 711 -4.53 -18.62 5.92
C ALA A 711 -3.89 -18.51 7.32
N VAL A 712 -4.70 -18.64 8.38
CA VAL A 712 -4.26 -18.56 9.78
C VAL A 712 -3.76 -19.95 10.20
N PRO A 713 -2.50 -20.12 10.66
CA PRO A 713 -2.04 -21.36 11.25
C PRO A 713 -2.99 -21.80 12.37
N THR A 714 -3.38 -23.07 12.38
CA THR A 714 -4.51 -23.59 13.16
C THR A 714 -4.42 -23.30 14.66
N HIS A 715 -3.22 -23.11 15.22
CA HIS A 715 -2.99 -22.65 16.59
C HIS A 715 -3.59 -21.24 16.88
N ALA A 716 -3.44 -20.28 15.97
CA ALA A 716 -3.96 -18.92 16.17
C ALA A 716 -5.47 -18.84 15.93
N MET A 717 -6.04 -19.74 15.10
CA MET A 717 -7.47 -19.78 14.80
C MET A 717 -8.32 -20.25 16.00
N TRP A 718 -7.89 -21.27 16.76
CA TRP A 718 -8.63 -21.72 17.95
C TRP A 718 -8.75 -20.64 19.03
N GLY A 719 -7.73 -19.77 19.16
CA GLY A 719 -7.81 -18.60 20.04
C GLY A 719 -8.73 -17.48 19.54
N LEU A 720 -9.14 -17.48 18.26
CA LEU A 720 -10.00 -16.43 17.67
C LEU A 720 -11.42 -16.89 17.31
N LEU A 721 -11.64 -18.18 17.11
CA LEU A 721 -12.98 -18.78 17.15
C LEU A 721 -13.61 -18.80 18.56
N ARG A 722 -13.09 -17.96 19.46
CA ARG A 722 -13.79 -17.31 20.59
C ARG A 722 -14.97 -16.41 20.16
N ARG A 723 -15.56 -16.61 18.97
CA ARG A 723 -16.93 -16.16 18.73
C ARG A 723 -17.80 -16.78 19.82
N ARG A 724 -18.53 -15.95 20.55
CA ARG A 724 -19.73 -16.41 21.25
C ARG A 724 -20.64 -16.98 20.16
N SER A 725 -21.04 -18.23 20.27
CA SER A 725 -22.01 -18.79 19.33
C SER A 725 -23.39 -18.14 19.53
N SER A 726 -24.42 -18.57 18.80
CA SER A 726 -25.80 -18.17 19.07
C SER A 726 -26.25 -18.47 20.51
N SER A 727 -25.57 -19.35 21.25
CA SER A 727 -25.79 -19.59 22.69
C SER A 727 -25.17 -18.57 23.63
N GLY A 728 -24.36 -17.62 23.14
CA GLY A 728 -23.61 -16.67 23.97
C GLY A 728 -22.30 -17.20 24.56
N PHE A 729 -21.97 -18.48 24.38
CA PHE A 729 -20.77 -19.13 24.94
C PHE A 729 -19.67 -19.41 23.90
N SER A 730 -18.43 -19.56 24.39
CA SER A 730 -17.21 -19.73 23.56
C SER A 730 -16.62 -21.15 23.68
N PRO A 731 -15.74 -21.60 22.76
CA PRO A 731 -15.06 -22.89 22.88
C PRO A 731 -14.13 -23.04 24.10
N SER A 732 -13.84 -21.95 24.83
CA SER A 732 -13.06 -21.97 26.07
C SER A 732 -13.90 -21.85 27.34
N SER A 733 -15.23 -21.72 27.20
CA SER A 733 -16.15 -21.55 28.32
C SER A 733 -16.37 -22.87 29.03
N THR A 734 -16.42 -22.87 30.37
CA THR A 734 -16.55 -24.12 31.15
C THR A 734 -17.99 -24.60 31.26
N ALA A 735 -18.19 -25.88 31.57
CA ALA A 735 -19.51 -26.42 31.88
C ALA A 735 -20.20 -25.69 33.05
N GLU A 736 -19.45 -25.21 34.05
CA GLU A 736 -19.99 -24.33 35.09
C GLU A 736 -20.47 -22.98 34.53
N GLU A 737 -19.67 -22.30 33.70
CA GLU A 737 -20.04 -21.02 33.08
C GLU A 737 -21.28 -21.15 32.18
N VAL A 738 -21.36 -22.22 31.38
CA VAL A 738 -22.51 -22.51 30.50
C VAL A 738 -23.80 -22.77 31.28
N THR A 739 -23.70 -23.24 32.53
CA THR A 739 -24.85 -23.51 33.41
C THR A 739 -25.07 -22.45 34.49
N ALA A 740 -24.36 -21.33 34.45
CA ALA A 740 -24.42 -20.31 35.50
C ALA A 740 -25.82 -19.71 35.64
N GLY A 741 -26.38 -19.77 36.85
CA GLY A 741 -27.73 -19.26 37.16
C GLY A 741 -28.88 -20.21 36.81
N ILE A 742 -28.61 -21.41 36.30
CA ILE A 742 -29.64 -22.43 36.05
C ILE A 742 -29.89 -23.22 37.35
N ASP A 743 -31.15 -23.33 37.76
CA ASP A 743 -31.62 -24.30 38.75
C ASP A 743 -32.19 -25.53 38.02
N GLY A 744 -31.70 -26.71 38.38
CA GLY A 744 -32.15 -28.02 37.90
C GLY A 744 -32.77 -28.88 39.00
N SER A 745 -33.11 -28.29 40.15
CA SER A 745 -33.74 -28.97 41.27
C SER A 745 -35.02 -29.70 40.85
N GLY A 746 -35.08 -30.99 41.15
CA GLY A 746 -36.20 -31.87 40.79
C GLY A 746 -36.06 -32.58 39.44
N LEU A 747 -35.09 -32.20 38.59
CA LEU A 747 -34.77 -32.94 37.37
C LEU A 747 -33.97 -34.21 37.69
N VAL A 748 -34.15 -35.23 36.85
CA VAL A 748 -33.39 -36.50 36.90
C VAL A 748 -32.67 -36.72 35.57
N ALA A 749 -31.36 -37.01 35.63
CA ALA A 749 -30.49 -37.14 34.45
C ALA A 749 -29.56 -38.36 34.51
N VAL A 750 -29.61 -39.21 33.48
CA VAL A 750 -28.65 -40.32 33.28
C VAL A 750 -27.44 -39.83 32.51
N VAL A 751 -26.23 -40.15 32.98
CA VAL A 751 -24.97 -39.87 32.27
C VAL A 751 -24.21 -41.17 32.06
N THR A 752 -24.01 -41.56 30.79
CA THR A 752 -23.25 -42.79 30.46
C THR A 752 -21.73 -42.52 30.47
N GLY A 753 -20.94 -43.49 30.95
CA GLY A 753 -19.48 -43.38 30.98
C GLY A 753 -18.94 -42.42 32.05
N ALA A 754 -19.74 -42.16 33.08
CA ALA A 754 -19.51 -41.12 34.09
C ALA A 754 -18.28 -41.34 35.01
N SER A 755 -17.53 -42.44 34.88
CA SER A 755 -16.40 -42.77 35.78
C SER A 755 -15.09 -42.01 35.51
N SER A 756 -15.00 -41.17 34.48
CA SER A 756 -13.84 -40.28 34.23
C SER A 756 -14.10 -39.25 33.12
N GLY A 757 -13.33 -38.16 33.10
CA GLY A 757 -13.34 -37.19 31.99
C GLY A 757 -14.67 -36.45 31.86
N ILE A 758 -15.06 -36.13 30.62
CA ILE A 758 -16.28 -35.34 30.30
C ILE A 758 -17.52 -35.88 31.04
N GLY A 759 -17.68 -37.20 31.14
CA GLY A 759 -18.82 -37.79 31.85
C GLY A 759 -18.82 -37.52 33.36
N ALA A 760 -17.64 -37.56 34.00
CA ALA A 760 -17.50 -37.24 35.43
C ALA A 760 -17.77 -35.75 35.70
N GLU A 761 -17.24 -34.87 34.85
CA GLU A 761 -17.45 -33.42 34.95
C GLU A 761 -18.90 -33.03 34.68
N THR A 762 -19.54 -33.64 33.68
CA THR A 762 -20.99 -33.48 33.42
C THR A 762 -21.79 -33.83 34.67
N CYS A 763 -21.43 -34.92 35.38
CA CYS A 763 -22.09 -35.29 36.63
C CYS A 763 -21.86 -34.25 37.75
N ARG A 764 -20.62 -33.75 37.89
CA ARG A 764 -20.25 -32.74 38.88
C ARG A 764 -21.06 -31.45 38.72
N VAL A 765 -21.15 -30.96 37.48
CA VAL A 765 -21.85 -29.70 37.18
C VAL A 765 -23.37 -29.86 37.25
N LEU A 766 -23.95 -30.96 36.75
CA LEU A 766 -25.39 -31.21 36.90
C LEU A 766 -25.78 -31.30 38.39
N ALA A 767 -24.98 -32.01 39.20
CA ALA A 767 -25.21 -32.08 40.64
C ALA A 767 -25.04 -30.72 41.35
N MET A 768 -24.10 -29.87 40.90
CA MET A 768 -23.97 -28.48 41.37
C MET A 768 -25.21 -27.63 41.06
N ARG A 769 -25.99 -27.96 40.02
CA ARG A 769 -27.28 -27.32 39.70
C ARG A 769 -28.49 -28.03 40.32
N GLY A 770 -28.29 -28.93 41.29
CA GLY A 770 -29.40 -29.58 42.03
C GLY A 770 -30.08 -30.74 41.31
N VAL A 771 -29.61 -31.13 40.12
CA VAL A 771 -30.12 -32.28 39.37
C VAL A 771 -29.80 -33.59 40.10
N HIS A 772 -30.74 -34.53 40.12
CA HIS A 772 -30.45 -35.92 40.52
C HIS A 772 -29.72 -36.62 39.38
N VAL A 773 -28.43 -36.91 39.58
CA VAL A 773 -27.57 -37.51 38.54
C VAL A 773 -27.41 -39.00 38.76
N VAL A 774 -27.60 -39.80 37.71
CA VAL A 774 -27.42 -41.25 37.75
C VAL A 774 -26.31 -41.67 36.80
N MET A 775 -25.22 -42.15 37.41
CA MET A 775 -23.95 -42.45 36.76
C MET A 775 -23.95 -43.88 36.22
N GLY A 776 -24.20 -44.04 34.93
CA GLY A 776 -24.06 -45.34 34.25
C GLY A 776 -22.60 -45.67 33.97
N VAL A 777 -22.06 -46.68 34.66
CA VAL A 777 -20.63 -47.03 34.61
C VAL A 777 -20.38 -48.54 34.58
N ARG A 778 -19.45 -49.02 33.74
CA ARG A 778 -18.96 -50.42 33.72
C ARG A 778 -18.07 -50.80 34.92
N ASN A 779 -17.80 -49.86 35.82
CA ASN A 779 -16.99 -50.13 37.00
C ASN A 779 -17.52 -49.32 38.18
N SER A 780 -18.45 -49.93 38.91
CA SER A 780 -19.15 -49.32 40.05
C SER A 780 -18.15 -48.78 41.09
N SER A 781 -17.04 -49.48 41.33
CA SER A 781 -15.96 -49.04 42.24
C SER A 781 -15.24 -47.77 41.78
N ALA A 782 -15.14 -47.53 40.46
CA ALA A 782 -14.60 -46.28 39.91
C ALA A 782 -15.64 -45.16 39.92
N GLY A 783 -16.90 -45.47 39.58
CA GLY A 783 -18.02 -44.52 39.69
C GLY A 783 -18.23 -44.04 41.13
N ALA A 784 -18.18 -44.94 42.11
CA ALA A 784 -18.28 -44.61 43.53
C ALA A 784 -17.21 -43.61 43.98
N ARG A 785 -15.94 -43.79 43.57
CA ARG A 785 -14.87 -42.81 43.89
C ARG A 785 -15.13 -41.43 43.27
N VAL A 786 -15.71 -41.36 42.07
CA VAL A 786 -16.07 -40.09 41.44
C VAL A 786 -17.26 -39.45 42.14
N ARG A 787 -18.32 -40.22 42.44
CA ARG A 787 -19.46 -39.79 43.27
C ARG A 787 -18.98 -39.19 44.59
N ASP A 788 -18.13 -39.92 45.32
CA ASP A 788 -17.65 -39.53 46.64
C ASP A 788 -16.79 -38.25 46.57
N GLU A 789 -16.10 -38.00 45.46
CA GLU A 789 -15.37 -36.75 45.23
C GLU A 789 -16.30 -35.58 44.87
N ILE A 790 -17.34 -35.81 44.05
CA ILE A 790 -18.36 -34.80 43.75
C ILE A 790 -19.12 -34.41 45.02
N VAL A 791 -19.50 -35.38 45.87
CA VAL A 791 -20.24 -35.13 47.12
C VAL A 791 -19.41 -34.33 48.15
N LYS A 792 -18.08 -34.44 48.16
CA LYS A 792 -17.22 -33.53 48.96
C LYS A 792 -17.31 -32.07 48.50
N GLN A 793 -17.38 -31.86 47.18
CA GLN A 793 -17.42 -30.53 46.56
C GLN A 793 -18.82 -29.93 46.56
N VAL A 794 -19.85 -30.78 46.49
CA VAL A 794 -21.27 -30.41 46.49
C VAL A 794 -22.01 -31.29 47.52
N PRO A 795 -22.03 -30.94 48.82
CA PRO A 795 -22.60 -31.79 49.87
C PRO A 795 -24.10 -32.07 49.77
N ALA A 796 -24.83 -31.30 48.97
CA ALA A 796 -26.25 -31.50 48.68
C ALA A 796 -26.52 -32.39 47.44
N ALA A 797 -25.48 -32.88 46.77
CA ALA A 797 -25.59 -33.65 45.53
C ALA A 797 -26.30 -34.99 45.74
N LYS A 798 -27.39 -35.21 44.98
CA LYS A 798 -28.03 -36.52 44.82
C LYS A 798 -27.38 -37.22 43.65
N ILE A 799 -26.64 -38.31 43.91
CA ILE A 799 -25.92 -39.04 42.88
C ILE A 799 -25.97 -40.55 43.14
N GLU A 800 -26.55 -41.29 42.20
CA GLU A 800 -26.55 -42.75 42.17
C GLU A 800 -25.50 -43.28 41.19
N VAL A 801 -25.00 -44.50 41.43
CA VAL A 801 -23.99 -45.17 40.59
C VAL A 801 -24.50 -46.57 40.26
N LEU A 802 -24.82 -46.80 38.98
CA LEU A 802 -25.42 -48.04 38.48
C LEU A 802 -24.52 -48.69 37.43
N ASP A 803 -24.55 -50.02 37.38
CA ASP A 803 -23.72 -50.79 36.45
C ASP A 803 -24.29 -50.74 35.02
N LEU A 804 -23.46 -50.34 34.06
CA LEU A 804 -23.83 -50.20 32.65
C LEU A 804 -22.62 -50.47 31.74
N ASP A 805 -22.65 -51.59 31.01
CA ASP A 805 -21.75 -51.84 29.90
C ASP A 805 -22.49 -51.78 28.56
N LEU A 806 -22.20 -50.74 27.77
CA LEU A 806 -22.73 -50.57 26.40
C LEU A 806 -22.14 -51.59 25.41
N ASN A 807 -21.17 -52.40 25.84
CA ASN A 807 -20.65 -53.55 25.11
C ASN A 807 -21.49 -54.85 25.32
N SER A 808 -22.59 -54.77 26.07
CA SER A 808 -23.47 -55.90 26.40
C SER A 808 -24.95 -55.47 26.39
N MET A 809 -25.72 -55.86 25.38
CA MET A 809 -27.13 -55.44 25.27
C MET A 809 -27.99 -55.97 26.43
N ALA A 810 -27.56 -57.05 27.09
CA ALA A 810 -28.17 -57.56 28.31
C ALA A 810 -27.92 -56.67 29.55
N SER A 811 -26.77 -55.98 29.62
CA SER A 811 -26.50 -54.95 30.64
C SER A 811 -27.37 -53.72 30.41
N VAL A 812 -27.47 -53.25 29.15
CA VAL A 812 -28.31 -52.11 28.76
C VAL A 812 -29.78 -52.31 29.13
N ARG A 813 -30.35 -53.50 28.85
CA ARG A 813 -31.74 -53.81 29.21
C ARG A 813 -31.97 -53.78 30.73
N ARG A 814 -31.09 -54.45 31.50
CA ARG A 814 -31.17 -54.48 32.96
C ARG A 814 -31.05 -53.09 33.60
N PHE A 815 -30.27 -52.20 33.01
CA PHE A 815 -30.18 -50.80 33.45
C PHE A 815 -31.52 -50.07 33.23
N ALA A 816 -32.10 -50.17 32.02
CA ALA A 816 -33.34 -49.50 31.66
C ALA A 816 -34.56 -50.00 32.47
N GLU A 817 -34.62 -51.31 32.76
CA GLU A 817 -35.67 -51.94 33.61
C GLU A 817 -35.84 -51.28 34.99
N ASN A 818 -34.81 -50.59 35.49
CA ASN A 818 -34.75 -50.06 36.85
C ASN A 818 -34.74 -48.52 36.90
N PHE A 819 -34.97 -47.81 35.79
CA PHE A 819 -34.74 -46.36 35.78
C PHE A 819 -35.75 -45.48 35.02
N ASN A 820 -36.16 -44.40 35.70
CA ASN A 820 -37.03 -43.34 35.20
C ASN A 820 -36.24 -42.02 35.10
N ALA A 821 -35.86 -41.64 33.88
CA ALA A 821 -35.12 -40.42 33.58
C ALA A 821 -36.04 -39.37 32.93
N LEU A 822 -35.73 -38.09 33.11
CA LEU A 822 -36.23 -37.01 32.25
C LEU A 822 -35.16 -36.53 31.24
N ASN A 823 -33.88 -36.80 31.52
CA ASN A 823 -32.76 -36.44 30.65
C ASN A 823 -31.78 -37.62 30.49
N LEU A 824 -31.26 -37.82 29.27
CA LEU A 824 -30.31 -38.88 28.92
C LEU A 824 -29.09 -38.30 28.18
N ILE A 825 -27.91 -38.45 28.77
CA ILE A 825 -26.64 -37.99 28.21
C ILE A 825 -25.82 -39.22 27.77
N ASN A 826 -25.93 -39.55 26.48
CA ASN A 826 -25.20 -40.61 25.79
C ASN A 826 -23.76 -40.16 25.47
N ASN A 827 -22.95 -40.06 26.53
CA ASN A 827 -21.58 -39.53 26.51
C ASN A 827 -20.50 -40.61 26.32
N ALA A 828 -20.74 -41.84 26.76
CA ALA A 828 -19.74 -42.90 26.75
C ALA A 828 -19.14 -43.18 25.37
N GLY A 829 -17.90 -43.67 25.35
CA GLY A 829 -17.31 -44.14 24.10
C GLY A 829 -15.84 -44.52 24.21
N ILE A 830 -15.37 -45.09 23.12
CA ILE A 830 -14.01 -45.59 22.92
C ILE A 830 -13.49 -45.19 21.54
N ALA A 831 -12.17 -45.00 21.45
CA ALA A 831 -11.46 -44.60 20.23
C ALA A 831 -10.13 -45.34 20.10
N PHE A 832 -9.70 -45.55 18.85
CA PHE A 832 -8.40 -46.07 18.43
C PHE A 832 -7.90 -47.41 19.01
N VAL A 833 -8.81 -48.22 19.55
CA VAL A 833 -8.59 -49.65 19.87
C VAL A 833 -8.34 -50.49 18.60
N PRO A 834 -7.68 -51.66 18.73
CA PRO A 834 -7.64 -52.69 17.69
C PRO A 834 -9.03 -53.28 17.38
N PHE A 835 -9.14 -54.08 16.32
CA PHE A 835 -10.35 -54.86 16.05
C PHE A 835 -10.66 -55.79 17.22
N LYS A 836 -11.93 -55.80 17.63
CA LYS A 836 -12.49 -56.70 18.64
C LYS A 836 -14.01 -56.77 18.45
N LEU A 837 -14.63 -57.85 18.90
CA LEU A 837 -16.09 -57.98 19.02
C LEU A 837 -16.58 -57.74 20.46
N SER A 838 -17.83 -57.31 20.59
CA SER A 838 -18.57 -57.15 21.84
C SER A 838 -19.04 -58.48 22.42
N GLU A 839 -19.76 -58.46 23.56
CA GLU A 839 -20.39 -59.68 24.08
C GLU A 839 -21.47 -60.21 23.12
N ASP A 840 -22.21 -59.30 22.48
CA ASP A 840 -23.19 -59.58 21.43
C ASP A 840 -22.55 -59.88 20.05
N ALA A 841 -21.23 -60.10 19.99
CA ALA A 841 -20.45 -60.40 18.80
C ALA A 841 -20.49 -59.33 17.67
N ILE A 842 -20.57 -58.04 18.03
CA ILE A 842 -20.55 -56.89 17.10
C ILE A 842 -19.25 -56.09 17.25
N GLU A 843 -18.75 -55.48 16.17
CA GLU A 843 -17.55 -54.63 16.20
C GLU A 843 -17.59 -53.59 17.33
N MET A 844 -16.48 -53.52 18.06
CA MET A 844 -16.31 -52.84 19.34
C MET A 844 -16.75 -51.36 19.34
N TYR A 845 -16.41 -50.54 18.33
CA TYR A 845 -16.94 -49.17 18.25
C TYR A 845 -18.44 -49.16 17.96
N PHE A 846 -18.92 -49.92 16.97
CA PHE A 846 -20.31 -49.86 16.58
C PHE A 846 -21.25 -50.37 17.68
N SER A 847 -20.83 -51.38 18.45
CA SER A 847 -21.52 -51.82 19.66
C SER A 847 -21.51 -50.72 20.74
N THR A 848 -20.33 -50.26 21.16
CA THR A 848 -20.17 -49.40 22.35
C THR A 848 -20.58 -47.93 22.12
N ASN A 849 -20.17 -47.34 21.00
CA ASN A 849 -20.38 -45.90 20.73
C ASN A 849 -21.79 -45.61 20.21
N HIS A 850 -22.44 -46.60 19.58
CA HIS A 850 -23.70 -46.44 18.86
C HIS A 850 -24.81 -47.39 19.37
N LEU A 851 -24.73 -48.70 19.12
CA LEU A 851 -25.87 -49.61 19.38
C LEU A 851 -26.28 -49.67 20.85
N GLY A 852 -25.34 -49.68 21.79
CA GLY A 852 -25.67 -49.66 23.23
C GLY A 852 -26.40 -48.38 23.65
N HIS A 853 -26.05 -47.24 23.05
CA HIS A 853 -26.76 -45.96 23.25
C HIS A 853 -28.09 -45.91 22.52
N PHE A 854 -28.18 -46.45 21.31
CA PHE A 854 -29.42 -46.58 20.55
C PHE A 854 -30.44 -47.36 21.38
N LEU A 855 -30.06 -48.55 21.85
CA LEU A 855 -30.93 -49.40 22.67
C LEU A 855 -31.27 -48.76 24.02
N LEU A 856 -30.33 -48.08 24.68
CA LEU A 856 -30.61 -47.36 25.93
C LEU A 856 -31.60 -46.21 25.73
N THR A 857 -31.53 -45.51 24.58
CA THR A 857 -32.44 -44.41 24.25
C THR A 857 -33.83 -44.96 23.94
N ASP A 858 -33.91 -45.97 23.07
CA ASP A 858 -35.14 -46.68 22.68
C ASP A 858 -35.92 -47.20 23.91
N LEU A 859 -35.24 -47.86 24.85
CA LEU A 859 -35.85 -48.42 26.06
C LEU A 859 -36.27 -47.38 27.13
N LEU A 860 -35.70 -46.17 27.10
CA LEU A 860 -36.04 -45.11 28.06
C LEU A 860 -37.03 -44.07 27.50
N LEU A 861 -37.25 -44.05 26.19
CA LEU A 861 -37.98 -42.97 25.52
C LEU A 861 -39.44 -42.85 25.97
N GLU A 862 -40.17 -43.97 26.06
CA GLU A 862 -41.56 -44.00 26.52
C GLU A 862 -41.69 -43.43 27.95
N ASN A 863 -40.79 -43.83 28.86
CA ASN A 863 -40.73 -43.28 30.22
C ASN A 863 -40.37 -41.78 30.22
N MET A 864 -39.43 -41.35 29.39
CA MET A 864 -39.06 -39.94 29.25
C MET A 864 -40.24 -39.07 28.74
N GLU A 865 -41.02 -39.58 27.79
CA GLU A 865 -42.22 -38.90 27.28
C GLU A 865 -43.33 -38.80 28.33
N VAL A 866 -43.64 -39.90 29.04
CA VAL A 866 -44.62 -39.90 30.13
C VAL A 866 -44.23 -38.88 31.21
N ILE A 867 -42.97 -38.89 31.66
CA ILE A 867 -42.50 -37.96 32.70
C ILE A 867 -42.52 -36.51 32.20
N ALA A 868 -42.20 -36.26 30.92
CA ALA A 868 -42.28 -34.93 30.32
C ALA A 868 -43.73 -34.42 30.16
N ILE A 869 -44.68 -35.33 29.93
CA ILE A 869 -46.11 -35.03 29.91
C ILE A 869 -46.60 -34.69 31.33
N GLU A 870 -46.34 -35.56 32.32
CA GLU A 870 -46.80 -35.43 33.70
C GLU A 870 -46.18 -34.23 34.45
N SER A 871 -44.88 -34.03 34.33
CA SER A 871 -44.18 -32.89 34.98
C SER A 871 -44.41 -31.56 34.26
N GLY A 872 -44.83 -31.61 32.99
CA GLY A 872 -44.90 -30.44 32.10
C GLY A 872 -43.55 -29.91 31.62
N ILE A 873 -42.43 -30.55 32.00
CA ILE A 873 -41.06 -30.15 31.65
C ILE A 873 -40.58 -30.94 30.44
N GLU A 874 -39.94 -30.26 29.47
CA GLU A 874 -39.35 -30.90 28.29
C GLU A 874 -38.21 -31.87 28.67
N GLY A 875 -38.30 -33.13 28.22
CA GLY A 875 -37.24 -34.12 28.36
C GLY A 875 -36.15 -33.98 27.28
N ARG A 876 -34.91 -34.41 27.55
CA ARG A 876 -33.78 -34.17 26.63
C ARG A 876 -32.84 -35.36 26.48
N VAL A 877 -32.54 -35.73 25.23
CA VAL A 877 -31.51 -36.70 24.86
C VAL A 877 -30.33 -35.97 24.19
N VAL A 878 -29.13 -36.20 24.70
CA VAL A 878 -27.87 -35.62 24.20
C VAL A 878 -26.93 -36.73 23.74
N ILE A 879 -26.58 -36.76 22.46
CA ILE A 879 -25.78 -37.83 21.84
C ILE A 879 -24.39 -37.33 21.46
N VAL A 880 -23.33 -37.90 22.05
CA VAL A 880 -21.95 -37.48 21.78
C VAL A 880 -21.43 -38.09 20.47
N ALA A 881 -21.37 -37.25 19.45
CA ALA A 881 -20.75 -37.50 18.15
C ALA A 881 -19.28 -36.99 18.13
N SER A 882 -18.67 -36.93 16.94
CA SER A 882 -17.33 -36.39 16.73
C SER A 882 -17.12 -36.09 15.24
N ASP A 883 -16.31 -35.07 14.90
CA ASP A 883 -16.02 -34.68 13.51
C ASP A 883 -15.43 -35.80 12.64
N SER A 884 -14.95 -36.89 13.23
CA SER A 884 -14.63 -38.14 12.52
C SER A 884 -15.80 -38.73 11.71
N TYR A 885 -17.05 -38.29 11.93
CA TYR A 885 -18.18 -38.62 11.06
C TYR A 885 -17.96 -38.20 9.59
N LYS A 886 -17.09 -37.21 9.35
CA LYS A 886 -16.65 -36.75 8.01
C LYS A 886 -15.68 -37.72 7.32
N HIS A 887 -15.14 -38.70 8.05
CA HIS A 887 -14.19 -39.70 7.55
C HIS A 887 -14.62 -41.14 7.91
N PRO A 888 -15.81 -41.59 7.45
CA PRO A 888 -16.23 -42.98 7.55
C PRO A 888 -15.54 -43.82 6.45
N TYR A 889 -15.94 -45.09 6.28
CA TYR A 889 -15.60 -45.83 5.07
C TYR A 889 -16.22 -45.18 3.83
N ARG A 890 -15.74 -45.53 2.62
CA ARG A 890 -16.23 -44.94 1.35
C ARG A 890 -17.72 -45.20 1.13
N GLU A 891 -18.22 -46.31 1.66
CA GLU A 891 -19.61 -46.74 1.65
C GLU A 891 -20.45 -46.11 2.79
N GLY A 892 -19.86 -45.25 3.63
CA GLY A 892 -20.50 -44.72 4.84
C GLY A 892 -20.47 -45.74 5.99
N ILE A 893 -21.63 -46.27 6.35
CA ILE A 893 -21.78 -47.34 7.36
C ILE A 893 -21.84 -48.68 6.63
N ARG A 894 -20.89 -49.58 6.92
CA ARG A 894 -20.80 -50.87 6.24
C ARG A 894 -21.62 -51.95 6.95
N PHE A 895 -22.95 -51.86 6.90
CA PHE A 895 -23.83 -52.80 7.61
C PHE A 895 -23.49 -54.29 7.35
N ASP A 896 -23.32 -54.70 6.08
CA ASP A 896 -22.97 -56.08 5.71
C ASP A 896 -21.53 -56.52 6.05
N LYS A 897 -20.67 -55.57 6.46
CA LYS A 897 -19.24 -55.77 6.75
C LYS A 897 -18.82 -55.11 8.06
N ILE A 898 -19.74 -55.09 9.02
CA ILE A 898 -19.54 -54.39 10.30
C ILE A 898 -18.48 -55.11 11.13
N ASN A 899 -18.48 -56.44 11.08
CA ASN A 899 -17.53 -57.35 11.72
C ASN A 899 -16.36 -57.79 10.81
N ASP A 900 -16.15 -57.13 9.67
CA ASP A 900 -15.07 -57.48 8.73
C ASP A 900 -13.71 -56.97 9.23
N GLU A 901 -12.95 -57.85 9.87
CA GLU A 901 -11.57 -57.60 10.31
C GLU A 901 -10.61 -57.31 9.14
N SER A 902 -10.78 -57.99 8.00
CA SER A 902 -9.89 -57.85 6.84
C SER A 902 -9.97 -56.45 6.20
N GLY A 903 -11.16 -55.86 6.25
CA GLY A 903 -11.42 -54.48 5.85
C GLY A 903 -11.34 -53.46 6.99
N TYR A 904 -10.83 -53.81 8.18
CA TYR A 904 -10.88 -52.93 9.36
C TYR A 904 -9.83 -51.82 9.34
N ASN A 905 -10.26 -50.58 9.53
CA ASN A 905 -9.38 -49.46 9.85
C ASN A 905 -9.92 -48.71 11.08
N LYS A 906 -9.13 -48.64 12.14
CA LYS A 906 -9.56 -48.07 13.44
C LYS A 906 -10.03 -46.61 13.39
N PHE A 907 -9.59 -45.82 12.42
CA PHE A 907 -10.05 -44.44 12.23
C PHE A 907 -11.41 -44.39 11.50
N LEU A 908 -11.55 -45.16 10.41
CA LEU A 908 -12.80 -45.24 9.63
C LEU A 908 -13.92 -45.97 10.39
N ALA A 909 -13.57 -46.97 11.20
CA ALA A 909 -14.47 -47.69 12.10
C ALA A 909 -15.00 -46.79 13.24
N TYR A 910 -14.14 -45.94 13.82
CA TYR A 910 -14.59 -44.89 14.73
C TYR A 910 -15.49 -43.87 13.99
N GLY A 911 -15.09 -43.46 12.78
CA GLY A 911 -15.86 -42.55 11.92
C GLY A 911 -17.28 -43.03 11.61
N GLN A 912 -17.47 -44.29 11.17
CA GLN A 912 -18.82 -44.84 10.93
C GLN A 912 -19.68 -44.86 12.21
N SER A 913 -19.09 -45.15 13.38
CA SER A 913 -19.84 -45.16 14.65
C SER A 913 -20.34 -43.77 15.04
N LYS A 914 -19.58 -42.71 14.71
CA LYS A 914 -19.96 -41.32 14.98
C LYS A 914 -20.86 -40.73 13.88
N LEU A 915 -20.79 -41.23 12.64
CA LEU A 915 -21.80 -40.99 11.60
C LEU A 915 -23.16 -41.59 11.98
N ALA A 916 -23.18 -42.82 12.49
CA ALA A 916 -24.41 -43.48 12.96
C ALA A 916 -25.11 -42.68 14.07
N ASN A 917 -24.34 -42.08 15.00
CA ASN A 917 -24.88 -41.20 16.04
C ASN A 917 -25.54 -39.92 15.48
N ILE A 918 -24.97 -39.29 14.45
CA ILE A 918 -25.59 -38.13 13.78
C ILE A 918 -26.91 -38.56 13.07
N LEU A 919 -26.88 -39.67 12.33
CA LEU A 919 -28.05 -40.15 11.58
C LEU A 919 -29.21 -40.54 12.51
N HIS A 920 -28.93 -41.25 13.61
CA HIS A 920 -29.92 -41.60 14.63
C HIS A 920 -30.48 -40.35 15.33
N SER A 921 -29.64 -39.39 15.71
CA SER A 921 -30.07 -38.12 16.29
C SER A 921 -31.04 -37.37 15.37
N ASN A 922 -30.75 -37.31 14.07
CA ASN A 922 -31.59 -36.60 13.10
C ASN A 922 -32.92 -37.32 12.86
N LEU A 923 -32.90 -38.64 12.72
CA LEU A 923 -34.12 -39.45 12.53
C LEU A 923 -35.04 -39.37 13.75
N LEU A 924 -34.49 -39.57 14.95
CA LEU A 924 -35.30 -39.55 16.18
C LEU A 924 -35.87 -38.14 16.45
N SER A 925 -35.11 -37.09 16.15
CA SER A 925 -35.58 -35.70 16.25
C SER A 925 -36.72 -35.39 15.25
N SER A 926 -36.73 -36.00 14.06
CA SER A 926 -37.87 -35.90 13.13
C SER A 926 -39.10 -36.63 13.67
N ASN A 927 -38.94 -37.90 14.07
CA ASN A 927 -40.04 -38.74 14.56
C ASN A 927 -40.76 -38.09 15.75
N LEU A 928 -40.01 -37.64 16.77
CA LEU A 928 -40.56 -37.00 17.96
C LEU A 928 -41.30 -35.69 17.63
N LYS A 929 -40.81 -34.93 16.65
CA LYS A 929 -41.46 -33.71 16.18
C LYS A 929 -42.73 -33.98 15.37
N GLU A 930 -42.77 -35.08 14.61
CA GLU A 930 -43.97 -35.55 13.91
C GLU A 930 -45.04 -36.09 14.88
N GLN A 931 -44.62 -36.50 16.09
CA GLN A 931 -45.48 -37.00 17.18
C GLN A 931 -45.90 -35.92 18.19
N ASP A 932 -45.42 -34.67 18.05
CA ASP A 932 -45.56 -33.57 19.04
C ASP A 932 -45.07 -33.95 20.46
N ALA A 933 -44.07 -34.84 20.52
CA ALA A 933 -43.54 -35.37 21.76
C ALA A 933 -42.74 -34.30 22.53
N LYS A 934 -42.92 -34.23 23.85
CA LYS A 934 -42.22 -33.29 24.75
C LYS A 934 -40.76 -33.66 25.03
N VAL A 935 -40.09 -34.35 24.11
CA VAL A 935 -38.71 -34.80 24.24
C VAL A 935 -37.90 -34.29 23.05
N THR A 936 -36.77 -33.61 23.31
CA THR A 936 -35.86 -33.13 22.25
C THR A 936 -34.59 -33.97 22.19
N VAL A 937 -34.11 -34.23 20.97
CA VAL A 937 -32.90 -35.03 20.69
C VAL A 937 -31.90 -34.18 19.93
N ASN A 938 -30.69 -34.07 20.46
CA ASN A 938 -29.59 -33.31 19.86
C ASN A 938 -28.29 -34.12 19.89
N SER A 939 -27.45 -33.96 18.86
CA SER A 939 -26.10 -34.53 18.82
C SER A 939 -25.04 -33.43 18.74
N LEU A 940 -23.88 -33.68 19.35
CA LEU A 940 -22.82 -32.68 19.50
C LEU A 940 -21.41 -33.27 19.30
N HIS A 941 -20.43 -32.41 19.04
CA HIS A 941 -19.01 -32.75 19.12
C HIS A 941 -18.37 -31.95 20.27
N PRO A 942 -17.74 -32.60 21.28
CA PRO A 942 -17.12 -31.88 22.42
C PRO A 942 -15.81 -31.13 22.07
N GLY A 943 -15.33 -31.20 20.82
CA GLY A 943 -13.98 -30.79 20.44
C GLY A 943 -12.92 -31.84 20.80
N ALA A 944 -11.65 -31.45 20.81
CA ALA A 944 -10.53 -32.29 21.24
C ALA A 944 -10.24 -32.06 22.73
N VAL A 945 -10.58 -33.04 23.58
CA VAL A 945 -10.52 -32.94 25.05
C VAL A 945 -9.50 -33.92 25.63
N ALA A 946 -8.74 -33.50 26.65
CA ALA A 946 -7.66 -34.26 27.28
C ALA A 946 -8.18 -35.41 28.15
N THR A 947 -8.73 -36.44 27.52
CA THR A 947 -9.42 -37.55 28.21
C THR A 947 -8.71 -38.88 28.07
N ASN A 948 -9.08 -39.80 28.97
CA ASN A 948 -8.74 -41.22 28.95
C ASN A 948 -9.30 -41.99 27.73
N ILE A 949 -9.68 -41.35 26.62
CA ILE A 949 -10.04 -42.01 25.36
C ILE A 949 -8.83 -42.20 24.44
N MET A 950 -7.76 -41.40 24.59
CA MET A 950 -6.58 -41.42 23.70
C MET A 950 -5.47 -42.42 24.09
N ARG A 951 -5.72 -43.35 25.02
CA ARG A 951 -4.68 -44.22 25.64
C ARG A 951 -3.90 -45.10 24.65
N HIS A 952 -4.47 -45.38 23.47
CA HIS A 952 -3.91 -46.27 22.44
C HIS A 952 -3.33 -45.50 21.23
N TRP A 953 -2.74 -44.33 21.50
CA TRP A 953 -2.26 -43.39 20.49
C TRP A 953 -0.79 -42.99 20.75
N ASP A 954 0.07 -43.99 20.80
CA ASP A 954 1.46 -43.91 21.28
C ASP A 954 2.32 -42.84 20.58
N PHE A 955 2.16 -42.70 19.25
CA PHE A 955 2.84 -41.67 18.46
C PHE A 955 2.47 -40.25 18.88
N VAL A 956 1.23 -40.05 19.34
CA VAL A 956 0.70 -38.72 19.69
C VAL A 956 0.97 -38.40 21.17
N ASN A 957 1.11 -39.40 22.05
CA ASN A 957 1.57 -39.20 23.43
C ASN A 957 2.94 -38.48 23.50
N GLY A 958 3.86 -38.78 22.58
CA GLY A 958 5.17 -38.12 22.49
C GLY A 958 5.15 -36.69 21.91
N ILE A 959 4.04 -36.27 21.30
CA ILE A 959 3.85 -34.90 20.75
C ILE A 959 2.99 -34.06 21.71
N LEU A 960 1.98 -34.67 22.34
CA LEU A 960 1.11 -34.06 23.35
C LEU A 960 1.89 -33.55 24.57
N SER A 961 2.96 -34.24 24.99
CA SER A 961 3.81 -33.82 26.10
C SER A 961 4.47 -32.45 25.89
N THR A 962 4.70 -32.07 24.63
CA THR A 962 5.47 -30.86 24.26
C THR A 962 4.57 -29.78 23.63
N VAL A 963 3.56 -30.16 22.84
CA VAL A 963 2.69 -29.24 22.08
C VAL A 963 1.22 -29.27 22.57
N GLY A 964 0.79 -30.37 23.21
CA GLY A 964 -0.63 -30.64 23.49
C GLY A 964 -1.33 -29.64 24.40
N LYS A 965 -0.59 -28.96 25.28
CA LYS A 965 -1.12 -27.97 26.25
C LYS A 965 -1.82 -26.74 25.63
N PHE A 966 -1.73 -26.55 24.32
CA PHE A 966 -2.24 -25.35 23.64
C PHE A 966 -3.31 -25.63 22.56
N VAL A 967 -3.70 -26.90 22.36
CA VAL A 967 -4.69 -27.31 21.34
C VAL A 967 -5.81 -28.17 21.92
N VAL A 968 -5.57 -28.80 23.07
CA VAL A 968 -6.52 -29.73 23.71
C VAL A 968 -7.22 -29.03 24.87
N LYS A 969 -8.56 -29.11 24.89
CA LYS A 969 -9.41 -28.60 25.98
C LYS A 969 -9.13 -29.30 27.30
N GLY A 970 -9.27 -28.54 28.39
CA GLY A 970 -9.45 -29.11 29.74
C GLY A 970 -10.71 -29.97 29.80
N VAL A 971 -10.85 -30.81 30.82
CA VAL A 971 -12.05 -31.67 30.99
C VAL A 971 -13.28 -30.81 31.33
N GLU A 972 -13.03 -29.65 31.91
CA GLU A 972 -13.96 -28.60 32.33
C GLU A 972 -14.53 -27.79 31.16
N GLN A 973 -13.97 -27.93 29.93
CA GLN A 973 -14.21 -27.06 28.75
C GLN A 973 -14.86 -27.78 27.56
#